data_AF-A0A954Y0N5-F1
#
_entry.id   AF-A0A954Y0N5-F1
#
_cell.length_a   1.000
_cell.length_b   1.000
_cell.length_c   1.000
_cell.angle_alpha   90.00
_cell.angle_beta   90.00
_cell.angle_gamma   90.00
#
_symmetry.space_group_name_H-M   'P 1'
#
loop_
_entity.id
_entity.type
_entity.pdbx_description
1 polymer ?
#
loop_
_entity_poly.entity_id
_entity_poly.type
_entity_poly.pdbx_seq_one_letter_code
_entity_poly.pdbx_strand_id
1 'polypeptide(L)'
;MACTAWLSSAAALAQDAAAKTAAKPAAGAATEAADTGVSRDAVINVMIVLAIFILPMIIGSWLGKRLRMPDHGWKFAVAIGTLAAAAVVIARGEIKLGPDLSGGITLIYELDPSAVEDQLAQNSSEQGGPNYTADQIEQNLVEMLVTSLSQRVDPSGTKEVSIRSYGPGQIEIIIPRASQEELESIEKSIYTAGALEFRIVASRNFARHRSIIELAEALPKGNNIVRLDDGTEVARWVSYRADEFENSDGTLNDNTLVRREGARGKQLLILTNDGQNVTGDAHVKSTYAGADQLGKPAVHFSMNAAGSIAFGELTGNNLPTASGQKYRLGILLDKELLSAPNINSRISSQGIIEGNMGAKEVKFIVDVIQAGSLPAALNKDPISKEQISPTIGKLTIEQGKLAIGVSLIAVLIFMVLYYRFAGVVACIALAANLLLILGCMVLIKGAFTLPGLAGLVLTVGMSVDANVLIFERIREELERGAALRMAIRNGFARAMSTIVDANVTTLITAIVIYKIAPDNVKGFGVTLILGILMSLYCAIFLSRLIFDVAEKTGFMKKLSMARVIGHTHVDFLGGQKIAIAASLLMICIGIAGLVLRGNDIFNIDFTGGSSVTMVLNDAMPYADVKQTIEDKTDLDEKNLTLVEVGDTGTRYTVTSVEENVNDVEETLGKTFGDKLKTYRVEVKDLKTVGDDEQASVGPARSSAAALWPANPLAWVTLLQAPDAEIETDSEAIIADAETESAPDEDATESVEELTVETESPAPADDQPASDEADGAPAAAEDSDGKPPESAFVGGTTAQLTFDLGEGDEDEEGSDGVNYSTLESMLKDSLAAHNASGAAYRLESTDPGYVDGSRRSFKNWEATVALPLEQAQGVFDSLQTKINSQPMFPLASKIGSKVAGRLGRDAIAAIVISLVGIIGYVWFRFNGVIYGLAAVLALVHDVIITLG
;
A
#
# COMPACT_ATOMS: atom_id res chain seq x y z
N MET A 1 7.71 44.73 -4.97
CA MET A 1 9.06 44.48 -4.39
C MET A 1 9.08 43.21 -3.56
N ALA A 2 8.59 43.17 -2.30
CA ALA A 2 8.60 41.92 -1.52
C ALA A 2 7.82 40.77 -2.18
N CYS A 3 6.54 40.99 -2.52
CA CYS A 3 5.70 39.98 -3.20
C CYS A 3 6.29 39.53 -4.57
N THR A 4 6.89 40.44 -5.33
CA THR A 4 7.54 40.11 -6.61
C THR A 4 8.82 39.28 -6.43
N ALA A 5 9.59 39.51 -5.36
CA ALA A 5 10.76 38.68 -5.04
C ALA A 5 10.37 37.30 -4.49
N TRP A 6 9.23 37.20 -3.80
CA TRP A 6 8.68 35.92 -3.35
C TRP A 6 8.14 35.10 -4.54
N LEU A 7 7.41 35.73 -5.47
CA LEU A 7 6.96 35.11 -6.71
C LEU A 7 8.12 34.64 -7.60
N SER A 8 9.21 35.41 -7.74
CA SER A 8 10.38 34.94 -8.50
C SER A 8 11.09 33.77 -7.81
N SER A 9 11.12 33.74 -6.47
CA SER A 9 11.71 32.64 -5.70
C SER A 9 10.86 31.36 -5.78
N ALA A 10 9.54 31.49 -5.72
CA ALA A 10 8.60 30.39 -5.89
C ALA A 10 8.63 29.83 -7.33
N ALA A 11 8.73 30.69 -8.34
CA ALA A 11 8.91 30.27 -9.73
C ALA A 11 10.25 29.55 -9.94
N ALA A 12 11.34 30.03 -9.34
CA ALA A 12 12.64 29.36 -9.39
C ALA A 12 12.62 27.98 -8.70
N LEU A 13 11.96 27.86 -7.55
CA LEU A 13 11.76 26.57 -6.87
C LEU A 13 10.90 25.60 -7.69
N ALA A 14 9.85 26.08 -8.36
CA ALA A 14 9.05 25.26 -9.27
C ALA A 14 9.84 24.81 -10.51
N GLN A 15 10.72 25.66 -11.05
CA GLN A 15 11.61 25.29 -12.16
C GLN A 15 12.72 24.32 -11.74
N ASP A 16 13.32 24.48 -10.55
CA ASP A 16 14.32 23.56 -10.01
C ASP A 16 13.71 22.19 -9.67
N ALA A 17 12.48 22.16 -9.15
CA ALA A 17 11.71 20.92 -8.99
C ALA A 17 11.46 20.24 -10.35
N ALA A 18 10.94 20.97 -11.35
CA ALA A 18 10.67 20.43 -12.68
C ALA A 18 11.95 19.96 -13.42
N ALA A 19 13.08 20.67 -13.22
CA ALA A 19 14.37 20.27 -13.77
C ALA A 19 14.88 18.96 -13.14
N LYS A 20 14.64 18.74 -11.84
CA LYS A 20 14.97 17.47 -11.16
C LYS A 20 14.11 16.31 -11.64
N THR A 21 12.82 16.53 -11.95
CA THR A 21 11.96 15.50 -12.57
C THR A 21 12.40 15.12 -13.99
N ALA A 22 13.10 16.01 -14.71
CA ALA A 22 13.56 15.78 -16.08
C ALA A 22 14.93 15.06 -16.18
N ALA A 23 15.60 14.78 -15.06
CA ALA A 23 17.04 14.53 -15.02
C ALA A 23 17.50 13.06 -15.14
N LYS A 24 16.77 12.17 -15.82
CA LYS A 24 17.32 10.84 -16.20
C LYS A 24 16.58 10.14 -17.37
N PRO A 25 17.09 10.21 -18.61
CA PRO A 25 16.92 9.15 -19.60
C PRO A 25 18.02 8.10 -19.41
N ALA A 26 17.66 6.82 -19.31
CA ALA A 26 18.64 5.73 -19.36
C ALA A 26 19.19 5.57 -20.80
N ALA A 27 20.50 5.36 -20.94
CA ALA A 27 21.14 5.28 -22.24
C ALA A 27 20.98 3.88 -22.87
N GLY A 28 20.08 3.71 -23.85
CA GLY A 28 19.94 2.41 -24.51
C GLY A 28 18.75 2.17 -25.45
N ALA A 29 18.29 3.15 -26.23
CA ALA A 29 17.32 2.90 -27.31
C ALA A 29 17.68 3.75 -28.55
N ALA A 30 17.38 3.24 -29.75
CA ALA A 30 17.80 3.85 -31.01
C ALA A 30 16.67 4.68 -31.66
N THR A 31 17.04 5.86 -32.15
CA THR A 31 16.38 6.65 -33.22
C THR A 31 14.92 6.33 -33.57
N GLU A 32 13.99 7.07 -32.94
CA GLU A 32 12.74 7.48 -33.59
C GLU A 32 12.68 9.02 -33.64
N ALA A 33 11.87 9.57 -34.56
CA ALA A 33 11.84 10.99 -34.84
C ALA A 33 11.02 11.76 -33.78
N ALA A 34 11.57 12.87 -33.27
CA ALA A 34 10.91 13.69 -32.27
C ALA A 34 9.79 14.56 -32.89
N ASP A 35 8.54 14.10 -32.80
CA ASP A 35 7.38 14.98 -32.99
C ASP A 35 7.19 15.86 -31.74
N THR A 36 7.47 17.16 -31.88
CA THR A 36 7.36 18.13 -30.78
C THR A 36 5.94 18.65 -30.58
N GLY A 37 4.96 17.73 -30.52
CA GLY A 37 3.59 18.02 -30.11
C GLY A 37 3.50 18.27 -28.62
N VAL A 38 3.15 19.51 -28.20
CA VAL A 38 2.81 19.78 -26.80
C VAL A 38 1.54 19.02 -26.47
N SER A 39 1.63 18.01 -25.57
CA SER A 39 0.48 17.15 -25.25
C SER A 39 -0.75 17.95 -24.84
N ARG A 40 -1.92 17.52 -25.34
CA ARG A 40 -3.20 18.21 -25.14
C ARG A 40 -3.50 18.45 -23.67
N ASP A 41 -3.15 17.48 -22.82
CA ASP A 41 -3.36 17.54 -21.37
C ASP A 41 -2.41 18.51 -20.67
N ALA A 42 -1.17 18.66 -21.14
CA ALA A 42 -0.28 19.72 -20.66
C ALA A 42 -0.85 21.12 -20.95
N VAL A 43 -1.43 21.34 -22.15
CA VAL A 43 -2.09 22.60 -22.50
C VAL A 43 -3.33 22.84 -21.61
N ILE A 44 -4.17 21.81 -21.42
CA ILE A 44 -5.35 21.88 -20.54
C ILE A 44 -4.95 22.19 -19.09
N ASN A 45 -3.90 21.55 -18.58
CA ASN A 45 -3.40 21.76 -17.23
C ASN A 45 -2.86 23.18 -17.03
N VAL A 46 -2.08 23.72 -17.98
CA VAL A 46 -1.61 25.12 -17.95
C VAL A 46 -2.80 26.10 -18.00
N MET A 47 -3.79 25.86 -18.87
CA MET A 47 -4.99 26.70 -18.95
C MET A 47 -5.81 26.69 -17.65
N ILE A 48 -5.91 25.55 -16.96
CA ILE A 48 -6.60 25.43 -15.68
C ILE A 48 -5.83 26.15 -14.56
N VAL A 49 -4.50 26.03 -14.51
CA VAL A 49 -3.66 26.80 -13.56
C VAL A 49 -3.81 28.31 -13.79
N LEU A 50 -3.80 28.77 -15.06
CA LEU A 50 -4.04 30.17 -15.39
C LEU A 50 -5.45 30.64 -14.98
N ALA A 51 -6.48 29.80 -15.18
CA ALA A 51 -7.84 30.09 -14.75
C ALA A 51 -7.96 30.25 -13.23
N ILE A 52 -7.28 29.39 -12.44
CA ILE A 52 -7.27 29.47 -10.96
C ILE A 52 -6.77 30.83 -10.45
N PHE A 53 -5.84 31.50 -11.14
CA PHE A 53 -5.38 32.84 -10.75
C PHE A 53 -6.17 33.99 -11.37
N ILE A 54 -6.51 33.90 -12.67
CA ILE A 54 -7.11 35.00 -13.43
C ILE A 54 -8.62 35.13 -13.15
N LEU A 55 -9.34 34.01 -13.13
CA LEU A 55 -10.80 34.00 -13.08
C LEU A 55 -11.33 34.53 -11.72
N PRO A 56 -10.75 34.17 -10.56
CA PRO A 56 -11.08 34.78 -9.27
C PRO A 56 -10.73 36.27 -9.15
N MET A 57 -9.66 36.74 -9.82
CA MET A 57 -9.34 38.18 -9.88
C MET A 57 -10.41 38.97 -10.64
N ILE A 58 -10.91 38.43 -11.76
CA ILE A 58 -12.02 39.00 -12.51
C ILE A 58 -13.30 39.00 -11.66
N ILE A 59 -13.72 37.84 -11.15
CA ILE A 59 -14.94 37.70 -10.32
C ILE A 59 -14.87 38.58 -9.08
N GLY A 60 -13.74 38.58 -8.35
CA GLY A 60 -13.55 39.37 -7.14
C GLY A 60 -13.64 40.87 -7.40
N SER A 61 -13.03 41.36 -8.49
CA SER A 61 -13.15 42.77 -8.88
C SER A 61 -14.58 43.16 -9.30
N TRP A 62 -15.30 42.26 -9.98
CA TRP A 62 -16.69 42.45 -10.38
C TRP A 62 -17.64 42.43 -9.17
N LEU A 63 -17.46 41.48 -8.25
CA LEU A 63 -18.26 41.34 -7.03
C LEU A 63 -18.03 42.53 -6.09
N GLY A 64 -16.77 42.98 -5.94
CA GLY A 64 -16.44 44.21 -5.22
C GLY A 64 -17.12 45.44 -5.81
N LYS A 65 -17.16 45.60 -7.14
CA LYS A 65 -17.93 46.68 -7.80
C LYS A 65 -19.44 46.54 -7.56
N ARG A 66 -20.01 45.35 -7.78
CA ARG A 66 -21.45 45.05 -7.64
C ARG A 66 -21.97 45.30 -6.23
N LEU A 67 -21.19 44.97 -5.21
CA LEU A 67 -21.54 45.15 -3.79
C LEU A 67 -21.15 46.52 -3.20
N ARG A 68 -20.78 47.51 -4.03
CA ARG A 68 -20.32 48.85 -3.57
C ARG A 68 -19.13 48.76 -2.59
N MET A 69 -18.19 47.87 -2.90
CA MET A 69 -16.96 47.56 -2.15
C MET A 69 -15.73 47.42 -3.09
N PRO A 70 -15.36 48.46 -3.86
CA PRO A 70 -14.21 48.39 -4.77
C PRO A 70 -12.92 47.98 -4.05
N ASP A 71 -12.67 48.53 -2.86
CA ASP A 71 -11.46 48.29 -2.05
C ASP A 71 -11.35 46.84 -1.52
N HIS A 72 -12.43 46.05 -1.62
CA HIS A 72 -12.47 44.65 -1.17
C HIS A 72 -12.38 43.67 -2.34
N GLY A 73 -12.29 44.14 -3.59
CA GLY A 73 -12.20 43.26 -4.76
C GLY A 73 -11.08 42.23 -4.69
N TRP A 74 -9.93 42.61 -4.14
CA TRP A 74 -8.80 41.70 -3.90
C TRP A 74 -9.09 40.67 -2.79
N LYS A 75 -9.85 41.02 -1.74
CA LYS A 75 -10.24 40.07 -0.69
C LYS A 75 -11.12 38.97 -1.28
N PHE A 76 -12.10 39.34 -2.11
CA PHE A 76 -12.96 38.39 -2.82
C PHE A 76 -12.15 37.51 -3.78
N ALA A 77 -11.16 38.08 -4.49
CA ALA A 77 -10.30 37.31 -5.38
C ALA A 77 -9.47 36.24 -4.64
N VAL A 78 -8.89 36.58 -3.48
CA VAL A 78 -8.16 35.63 -2.63
C VAL A 78 -9.09 34.57 -2.04
N ALA A 79 -10.25 34.97 -1.52
CA ALA A 79 -11.25 34.06 -0.96
C ALA A 79 -11.76 33.05 -2.00
N ILE A 80 -12.18 33.52 -3.18
CA ILE A 80 -12.68 32.67 -4.26
C ILE A 80 -11.55 31.84 -4.87
N GLY A 81 -10.34 32.41 -5.01
CA GLY A 81 -9.20 31.72 -5.59
C GLY A 81 -8.64 30.59 -4.74
N THR A 82 -8.57 30.77 -3.41
CA THR A 82 -8.15 29.69 -2.49
C THR A 82 -9.14 28.52 -2.52
N LEU A 83 -10.45 28.79 -2.50
CA LEU A 83 -11.48 27.75 -2.58
C LEU A 83 -11.53 27.08 -3.96
N ALA A 84 -11.41 27.84 -5.05
CA ALA A 84 -11.38 27.29 -6.41
C ALA A 84 -10.12 26.44 -6.65
N ALA A 85 -8.95 26.87 -6.17
CA ALA A 85 -7.72 26.10 -6.25
C ALA A 85 -7.86 24.75 -5.53
N ALA A 86 -8.30 24.76 -4.27
CA ALA A 86 -8.48 23.53 -3.49
C ALA A 86 -9.55 22.61 -4.10
N ALA A 87 -10.67 23.15 -4.59
CA ALA A 87 -11.70 22.35 -5.28
C ALA A 87 -11.17 21.69 -6.56
N VAL A 88 -10.40 22.40 -7.38
CA VAL A 88 -9.80 21.84 -8.61
C VAL A 88 -8.69 20.83 -8.30
N VAL A 89 -7.94 21.01 -7.21
CA VAL A 89 -6.95 20.03 -6.74
C VAL A 89 -7.64 18.74 -6.27
N ILE A 90 -8.70 18.84 -5.46
CA ILE A 90 -9.48 17.66 -5.02
C ILE A 90 -10.12 16.95 -6.23
N ALA A 91 -10.66 17.69 -7.19
CA ALA A 91 -11.33 17.12 -8.36
C ALA A 91 -10.39 16.49 -9.40
N ARG A 92 -9.06 16.54 -9.21
CA ARG A 92 -8.06 16.05 -10.18
C ARG A 92 -6.86 15.32 -9.57
N GLY A 93 -6.71 15.34 -8.25
CA GLY A 93 -5.64 14.66 -7.52
C GLY A 93 -6.20 13.53 -6.66
N GLU A 94 -5.50 12.40 -6.65
CA GLU A 94 -5.90 11.22 -5.89
C GLU A 94 -5.57 11.39 -4.41
N ILE A 95 -6.43 10.85 -3.54
CA ILE A 95 -6.20 10.81 -2.10
C ILE A 95 -5.30 9.61 -1.79
N LYS A 96 -4.01 9.86 -1.53
CA LYS A 96 -3.11 8.81 -1.03
C LYS A 96 -3.58 8.38 0.36
N LEU A 97 -3.92 7.11 0.50
CA LEU A 97 -4.22 6.47 1.79
C LEU A 97 -2.92 5.93 2.42
N GLY A 98 -2.86 5.92 3.75
CA GLY A 98 -1.84 5.18 4.51
C GLY A 98 -2.20 3.70 4.62
N PRO A 99 -1.25 2.83 5.03
CA PRO A 99 -1.45 1.38 5.10
C PRO A 99 -2.65 0.99 5.99
N ASP A 100 -2.84 1.68 7.11
CA ASP A 100 -3.98 1.51 8.03
C ASP A 100 -5.36 1.81 7.40
N LEU A 101 -5.43 2.50 6.26
CA LEU A 101 -6.69 2.76 5.52
C LEU A 101 -6.77 2.05 4.16
N SER A 102 -5.64 1.80 3.48
CA SER A 102 -5.62 1.05 2.21
C SER A 102 -5.56 -0.46 2.37
N GLY A 103 -5.21 -0.93 3.57
CA GLY A 103 -4.56 -2.22 3.77
C GLY A 103 -3.14 -2.24 3.20
N GLY A 104 -2.37 -3.23 3.63
CA GLY A 104 -0.95 -3.39 3.27
C GLY A 104 -0.14 -3.89 4.46
N ILE A 105 1.17 -3.71 4.37
CA ILE A 105 2.11 -4.12 5.42
C ILE A 105 3.18 -3.05 5.65
N THR A 106 3.59 -2.90 6.91
CA THR A 106 4.80 -2.17 7.32
C THR A 106 5.81 -3.19 7.83
N LEU A 107 6.96 -3.29 7.18
CA LEU A 107 8.07 -4.14 7.60
C LEU A 107 9.23 -3.27 8.07
N ILE A 108 9.79 -3.54 9.25
CA ILE A 108 11.04 -2.95 9.71
C ILE A 108 12.08 -4.05 9.77
N TYR A 109 13.15 -3.88 8.98
CA TYR A 109 14.31 -4.76 8.94
C TYR A 109 15.49 -4.12 9.65
N GLU A 110 16.38 -4.97 10.16
CA GLU A 110 17.67 -4.57 10.70
C GLU A 110 18.80 -5.20 9.87
N LEU A 111 19.86 -4.42 9.70
CA LEU A 111 21.12 -4.80 9.05
C LEU A 111 21.75 -6.01 9.75
N ASP A 112 22.27 -6.98 8.99
CA ASP A 112 23.08 -8.05 9.56
C ASP A 112 24.38 -7.44 10.12
N PRO A 113 24.71 -7.61 11.42
CA PRO A 113 25.92 -7.04 12.02
C PRO A 113 27.20 -7.44 11.28
N SER A 114 27.24 -8.64 10.68
CA SER A 114 28.40 -9.12 9.93
C SER A 114 28.70 -8.27 8.69
N ALA A 115 27.71 -7.61 8.09
CA ALA A 115 27.93 -6.71 6.96
C ALA A 115 28.65 -5.40 7.37
N VAL A 116 28.44 -4.93 8.60
CA VAL A 116 29.19 -3.79 9.16
C VAL A 116 30.61 -4.21 9.52
N GLU A 117 30.78 -5.40 10.09
CA GLU A 117 32.10 -5.98 10.39
C GLU A 117 32.93 -6.23 9.11
N ASP A 118 32.34 -6.79 8.06
CA ASP A 118 33.00 -7.03 6.77
C ASP A 118 33.50 -5.71 6.14
N GLN A 119 32.69 -4.64 6.17
CA GLN A 119 33.14 -3.32 5.67
C GLN A 119 34.17 -2.65 6.58
N LEU A 120 34.08 -2.80 7.91
CA LEU A 120 35.12 -2.34 8.83
C LEU A 120 36.46 -3.05 8.58
N ALA A 121 36.44 -4.35 8.30
CA ALA A 121 37.63 -5.14 7.96
C ALA A 121 38.25 -4.75 6.62
N GLN A 122 37.42 -4.50 5.59
CA GLN A 122 37.88 -4.01 4.28
C GLN A 122 38.51 -2.62 4.37
N ASN A 123 37.84 -1.66 5.01
CA ASN A 123 38.39 -0.31 5.23
C ASN A 123 39.68 -0.32 6.07
N SER A 124 39.82 -1.26 7.01
CA SER A 124 41.06 -1.45 7.80
C SER A 124 42.21 -2.05 6.98
N SER A 125 41.94 -2.60 5.80
CA SER A 125 42.92 -3.25 4.92
C SER A 125 43.48 -2.32 3.83
N GLU A 126 42.72 -1.28 3.43
CA GLU A 126 43.16 -0.30 2.43
C GLU A 126 44.07 0.80 3.02
N GLN A 127 45.36 0.76 2.69
CA GLN A 127 46.32 1.78 3.12
C GLN A 127 46.06 3.14 2.45
N GLY A 128 45.23 3.97 3.07
CA GLY A 128 44.97 5.35 2.66
C GLY A 128 43.50 5.78 2.68
N GLY A 129 42.56 4.87 3.00
CA GLY A 129 41.15 5.20 3.14
C GLY A 129 40.86 6.17 4.29
N PRO A 130 39.77 6.95 4.24
CA PRO A 130 39.29 7.73 5.38
C PRO A 130 38.72 6.82 6.47
N ASN A 131 39.12 7.06 7.73
CA ASN A 131 38.58 6.33 8.88
C ASN A 131 37.12 6.73 9.17
N TYR A 132 36.16 5.96 8.64
CA TYR A 132 34.76 6.05 9.02
C TYR A 132 34.50 5.42 10.40
N THR A 133 33.50 5.92 11.14
CA THR A 133 32.97 5.22 12.33
C THR A 133 31.93 4.17 11.92
N ALA A 134 31.63 3.22 12.81
CA ALA A 134 30.56 2.23 12.58
C ALA A 134 29.22 2.90 12.23
N ASP A 135 28.82 3.93 13.00
CA ASP A 135 27.63 4.76 12.76
C ASP A 135 27.58 5.36 11.35
N GLN A 136 28.72 5.73 10.78
CA GLN A 136 28.82 6.29 9.43
C GLN A 136 28.73 5.20 8.36
N ILE A 137 29.34 4.02 8.60
CA ILE A 137 29.24 2.86 7.71
C ILE A 137 27.78 2.38 7.66
N GLU A 138 27.11 2.23 8.81
CA GLU A 138 25.68 1.91 8.89
C GLU A 138 24.80 2.90 8.12
N GLN A 139 25.04 4.21 8.25
CA GLN A 139 24.26 5.23 7.55
C GLN A 139 24.41 5.16 6.03
N ASN A 140 25.66 5.01 5.53
CA ASN A 140 25.91 4.85 4.09
C ASN A 140 25.31 3.53 3.56
N LEU A 141 25.46 2.42 4.31
CA LEU A 141 24.86 1.13 3.97
C LEU A 141 23.33 1.22 3.88
N VAL A 142 22.68 1.89 4.82
CA VAL A 142 21.23 2.09 4.82
C VAL A 142 20.79 2.96 3.64
N GLU A 143 21.50 4.05 3.29
CA GLU A 143 21.15 4.89 2.13
C GLU A 143 21.30 4.13 0.79
N MET A 144 22.35 3.33 0.65
CA MET A 144 22.54 2.44 -0.51
C MET A 144 21.46 1.35 -0.56
N LEU A 145 21.16 0.70 0.56
CA LEU A 145 20.11 -0.33 0.66
C LEU A 145 18.72 0.22 0.30
N VAL A 146 18.34 1.40 0.80
CA VAL A 146 17.08 2.07 0.42
C VAL A 146 16.99 2.24 -1.10
N THR A 147 18.11 2.58 -1.75
CA THR A 147 18.19 2.78 -3.20
C THR A 147 18.09 1.46 -3.99
N SER A 148 18.78 0.39 -3.55
CA SER A 148 18.72 -0.92 -4.20
C SER A 148 17.37 -1.62 -3.97
N LEU A 149 16.85 -1.61 -2.74
CA LEU A 149 15.55 -2.21 -2.39
C LEU A 149 14.40 -1.50 -3.11
N SER A 150 14.45 -0.18 -3.27
CA SER A 150 13.42 0.57 -4.01
C SER A 150 13.34 0.14 -5.48
N GLN A 151 14.50 -0.07 -6.13
CA GLN A 151 14.56 -0.57 -7.51
C GLN A 151 14.14 -2.04 -7.64
N ARG A 152 14.20 -2.81 -6.56
CA ARG A 152 13.92 -4.25 -6.55
C ARG A 152 12.48 -4.62 -6.19
N VAL A 153 11.86 -3.88 -5.28
CA VAL A 153 10.48 -4.15 -4.80
C VAL A 153 9.43 -3.51 -5.72
N ASP A 154 9.74 -2.34 -6.29
CA ASP A 154 8.89 -1.61 -7.24
C ASP A 154 9.70 -1.08 -8.45
N PRO A 155 10.29 -1.96 -9.29
CA PRO A 155 11.10 -1.56 -10.45
C PRO A 155 10.35 -0.68 -11.47
N SER A 156 9.02 -0.75 -11.49
CA SER A 156 8.15 0.08 -12.33
C SER A 156 7.70 1.39 -11.67
N GLY A 157 7.93 1.57 -10.36
CA GLY A 157 7.46 2.74 -9.61
C GLY A 157 5.93 2.86 -9.51
N THR A 158 5.21 1.75 -9.65
CA THR A 158 3.75 1.69 -9.78
C THR A 158 3.03 1.18 -8.53
N LYS A 159 3.75 0.56 -7.59
CA LYS A 159 3.19 -0.01 -6.35
C LYS A 159 3.18 1.01 -5.20
N GLU A 160 3.72 2.22 -5.41
CA GLU A 160 3.86 3.29 -4.42
C GLU A 160 4.61 2.89 -3.12
N VAL A 161 5.48 1.89 -3.20
CA VAL A 161 6.20 1.34 -2.04
C VAL A 161 7.13 2.39 -1.44
N SER A 162 7.03 2.59 -0.13
CA SER A 162 7.86 3.57 0.59
C SER A 162 8.96 2.85 1.35
N ILE A 163 10.21 3.03 0.91
CA ILE A 163 11.41 2.50 1.59
C ILE A 163 12.24 3.66 2.12
N ARG A 164 12.66 3.58 3.38
CA ARG A 164 13.43 4.64 4.06
C ARG A 164 14.21 4.12 5.25
N SER A 165 15.19 4.89 5.72
CA SER A 165 15.79 4.66 7.04
C SER A 165 14.74 4.87 8.14
N TYR A 166 14.58 3.87 9.00
CA TYR A 166 13.93 4.01 10.29
C TYR A 166 14.94 4.55 11.32
N GLY A 167 16.22 4.17 11.24
CA GLY A 167 17.30 4.68 12.07
C GLY A 167 18.64 3.97 11.85
N PRO A 168 19.56 3.99 12.83
CA PRO A 168 20.85 3.30 12.77
C PRO A 168 20.66 1.80 12.49
N GLY A 169 21.26 1.32 11.39
CA GLY A 169 21.10 -0.05 10.91
C GLY A 169 19.68 -0.50 10.57
N GLN A 170 18.67 0.40 10.53
CA GLN A 170 17.26 0.01 10.45
C GLN A 170 16.53 0.65 9.26
N ILE A 171 15.79 -0.17 8.51
CA ILE A 171 15.07 0.18 7.28
C ILE A 171 13.59 -0.16 7.44
N GLU A 172 12.73 0.78 7.10
CA GLU A 172 11.27 0.62 7.05
C GLU A 172 10.82 0.52 5.59
N ILE A 173 9.93 -0.45 5.31
CA ILE A 173 9.39 -0.78 4.00
C ILE A 173 7.87 -0.86 4.16
N ILE A 174 7.14 0.11 3.59
CA ILE A 174 5.67 0.11 3.54
C ILE A 174 5.20 -0.31 2.15
N ILE A 175 4.42 -1.39 2.08
CA ILE A 175 3.87 -1.94 0.84
C ILE A 175 2.34 -1.83 0.92
N PRO A 176 1.72 -0.82 0.28
CA PRO A 176 0.26 -0.67 0.30
C PRO A 176 -0.41 -1.72 -0.60
N ARG A 177 -1.58 -2.22 -0.18
CA ARG A 177 -2.48 -3.10 -0.96
C ARG A 177 -1.87 -4.43 -1.48
N ALA A 178 -0.76 -4.90 -0.93
CA ALA A 178 -0.18 -6.19 -1.32
C ALA A 178 -1.11 -7.37 -1.06
N SER A 179 -1.17 -8.32 -2.00
CA SER A 179 -1.72 -9.66 -1.73
C SER A 179 -0.72 -10.51 -0.92
N GLN A 180 -1.15 -11.65 -0.38
CA GLN A 180 -0.26 -12.54 0.37
C GLN A 180 0.80 -13.21 -0.51
N GLU A 181 0.47 -13.63 -1.73
CA GLU A 181 1.45 -14.16 -2.69
C GLU A 181 2.44 -13.07 -3.14
N GLU A 182 1.96 -11.85 -3.40
CA GLU A 182 2.83 -10.72 -3.69
C GLU A 182 3.75 -10.41 -2.52
N LEU A 183 3.24 -10.45 -1.29
CA LEU A 183 4.02 -10.24 -0.08
C LEU A 183 5.15 -11.26 0.06
N GLU A 184 4.87 -12.55 -0.06
CA GLU A 184 5.90 -13.61 0.01
C GLU A 184 6.98 -13.41 -1.06
N SER A 185 6.59 -13.02 -2.28
CA SER A 185 7.53 -12.69 -3.36
C SER A 185 8.40 -11.47 -3.05
N ILE A 186 7.84 -10.48 -2.33
CA ILE A 186 8.54 -9.25 -1.95
C ILE A 186 9.42 -9.47 -0.72
N GLU A 187 8.97 -10.16 0.32
CA GLU A 187 9.79 -10.55 1.49
C GLU A 187 11.01 -11.36 1.01
N LYS A 188 10.80 -12.36 0.13
CA LYS A 188 11.89 -13.08 -0.53
C LYS A 188 12.83 -12.15 -1.29
N SER A 189 12.30 -11.13 -1.96
CA SER A 189 13.10 -10.11 -2.69
C SER A 189 13.86 -9.15 -1.76
N ILE A 190 13.46 -9.01 -0.50
CA ILE A 190 14.11 -8.12 0.48
C ILE A 190 15.28 -8.81 1.20
N TYR A 191 15.12 -10.07 1.67
CA TYR A 191 16.19 -10.75 2.41
C TYR A 191 17.21 -11.48 1.52
N THR A 192 16.87 -11.80 0.27
CA THR A 192 17.81 -12.38 -0.71
C THR A 192 18.85 -11.30 -1.04
N ALA A 193 20.14 -11.55 -0.82
CA ALA A 193 21.19 -10.57 -1.08
C ALA A 193 21.44 -10.30 -2.57
N GLY A 194 21.04 -11.20 -3.49
CA GLY A 194 21.25 -11.03 -4.93
C GLY A 194 22.71 -11.23 -5.38
N ALA A 195 23.54 -11.82 -4.55
CA ALA A 195 24.97 -12.04 -4.79
C ALA A 195 25.19 -13.23 -5.74
N LEU A 196 25.12 -12.96 -7.05
CA LEU A 196 25.44 -13.93 -8.10
C LEU A 196 26.96 -14.15 -8.19
N GLU A 197 27.43 -15.40 -8.07
CA GLU A 197 28.83 -15.81 -8.28
C GLU A 197 28.92 -16.93 -9.33
N PHE A 198 29.88 -16.83 -10.26
CA PHE A 198 30.21 -17.91 -11.21
C PHE A 198 31.52 -18.60 -10.79
N ARG A 199 31.47 -19.91 -10.51
CA ARG A 199 32.59 -20.69 -9.96
C ARG A 199 32.73 -22.04 -10.66
N ILE A 200 33.84 -22.74 -10.50
CA ILE A 200 33.97 -24.13 -10.98
C ILE A 200 33.58 -25.10 -9.86
N VAL A 201 32.67 -26.05 -10.13
CA VAL A 201 32.30 -27.07 -9.13
C VAL A 201 33.38 -28.14 -9.07
N ALA A 202 33.80 -28.51 -7.86
CA ALA A 202 34.82 -29.54 -7.67
C ALA A 202 34.26 -30.94 -8.00
N SER A 203 34.87 -31.59 -8.99
CA SER A 203 34.60 -32.99 -9.35
C SER A 203 35.86 -33.84 -9.19
N ARG A 204 35.67 -35.05 -8.63
CA ARG A 204 36.71 -36.07 -8.36
C ARG A 204 37.37 -36.61 -9.63
N ASN A 205 36.77 -36.36 -10.80
CA ASN A 205 37.31 -36.76 -12.11
C ASN A 205 38.62 -36.06 -12.49
N PHE A 206 38.87 -34.86 -11.97
CA PHE A 206 40.00 -34.02 -12.40
C PHE A 206 41.15 -34.07 -11.41
N ALA A 207 42.32 -34.53 -11.89
CA ALA A 207 43.54 -34.58 -11.08
C ALA A 207 43.93 -33.20 -10.48
N ARG A 208 43.61 -32.09 -11.17
CA ARG A 208 43.81 -30.71 -10.70
C ARG A 208 43.05 -30.41 -9.39
N HIS A 209 41.86 -30.99 -9.20
CA HIS A 209 41.03 -30.74 -8.01
C HIS A 209 41.42 -31.62 -6.82
N ARG A 210 42.10 -32.75 -7.06
CA ARG A 210 42.27 -33.82 -6.08
C ARG A 210 42.91 -33.36 -4.77
N SER A 211 43.98 -32.58 -4.83
CA SER A 211 44.64 -32.04 -3.63
C SER A 211 43.75 -31.07 -2.85
N ILE A 212 42.93 -30.27 -3.54
CA ILE A 212 41.97 -29.34 -2.92
C ILE A 212 40.82 -30.12 -2.26
N ILE A 213 40.36 -31.20 -2.90
CA ILE A 213 39.33 -32.11 -2.37
C ILE A 213 39.86 -32.83 -1.11
N GLU A 214 41.08 -33.38 -1.16
CA GLU A 214 41.70 -34.07 -0.02
C GLU A 214 41.92 -33.11 1.17
N LEU A 215 42.23 -31.82 0.93
CA LEU A 215 42.29 -30.78 1.97
C LEU A 215 40.89 -30.40 2.49
N ALA A 216 39.89 -30.28 1.59
CA ALA A 216 38.51 -29.94 1.94
C ALA A 216 37.79 -31.03 2.75
N GLU A 217 38.08 -32.30 2.49
CA GLU A 217 37.56 -33.47 3.21
C GLU A 217 38.26 -33.67 4.57
N ALA A 218 39.49 -33.18 4.75
CA ALA A 218 40.20 -33.20 6.03
C ALA A 218 39.71 -32.14 7.04
N LEU A 219 38.92 -31.15 6.61
CA LEU A 219 38.43 -30.07 7.48
C LEU A 219 37.25 -30.53 8.37
N PRO A 220 37.16 -30.06 9.63
CA PRO A 220 36.01 -30.33 10.50
C PRO A 220 34.68 -29.90 9.86
N LYS A 221 33.61 -30.68 10.07
CA LYS A 221 32.27 -30.48 9.49
C LYS A 221 31.57 -29.14 9.81
N GLY A 222 32.14 -28.33 10.72
CA GLY A 222 31.68 -26.97 11.02
C GLY A 222 32.40 -25.87 10.23
N ASN A 223 33.57 -26.14 9.64
CA ASN A 223 34.28 -25.18 8.80
C ASN A 223 33.88 -25.36 7.32
N ASN A 224 33.58 -24.25 6.66
CA ASN A 224 33.11 -24.20 5.27
C ASN A 224 34.14 -23.62 4.29
N ILE A 225 35.22 -23.01 4.78
CA ILE A 225 36.22 -22.35 3.94
C ILE A 225 37.50 -23.19 3.92
N VAL A 226 37.98 -23.50 2.71
CA VAL A 226 39.19 -24.29 2.46
C VAL A 226 40.32 -23.33 2.14
N ARG A 227 41.38 -23.32 2.97
CA ARG A 227 42.54 -22.42 2.82
C ARG A 227 43.84 -23.19 2.65
N LEU A 228 44.78 -22.60 1.92
CA LEU A 228 46.18 -22.99 1.90
C LEU A 228 46.91 -22.53 3.17
N ASP A 229 48.12 -23.07 3.39
CA ASP A 229 49.01 -22.69 4.52
C ASP A 229 49.45 -21.21 4.50
N ASP A 230 49.32 -20.54 3.34
CA ASP A 230 49.55 -19.09 3.18
C ASP A 230 48.33 -18.22 3.54
N GLY A 231 47.20 -18.84 3.88
CA GLY A 231 45.94 -18.19 4.23
C GLY A 231 44.96 -17.99 3.06
N THR A 232 45.37 -18.25 1.82
CA THR A 232 44.54 -18.04 0.62
C THR A 232 43.35 -19.01 0.58
N GLU A 233 42.13 -18.50 0.36
CA GLU A 233 40.94 -19.32 0.14
C GLU A 233 40.99 -19.96 -1.26
N VAL A 234 40.84 -21.29 -1.32
CA VAL A 234 40.94 -22.07 -2.57
C VAL A 234 39.68 -22.83 -2.96
N ALA A 235 38.84 -23.16 -1.98
CA ALA A 235 37.54 -23.76 -2.19
C ALA A 235 36.58 -23.43 -1.03
N ARG A 236 35.28 -23.64 -1.27
CA ARG A 236 34.22 -23.36 -0.28
C ARG A 236 33.15 -24.44 -0.33
N TRP A 237 32.68 -24.87 0.83
CA TRP A 237 31.50 -25.72 0.99
C TRP A 237 30.24 -24.85 0.96
N VAL A 238 29.38 -25.12 -0.01
CA VAL A 238 28.22 -24.30 -0.38
C VAL A 238 26.97 -25.19 -0.41
N SER A 239 25.83 -24.67 0.07
CA SER A 239 24.53 -25.37 -0.02
C SER A 239 24.07 -25.46 -1.47
N TYR A 240 23.17 -26.37 -1.80
CA TYR A 240 22.69 -26.56 -3.18
C TYR A 240 21.21 -26.98 -3.17
N ARG A 241 20.46 -26.63 -4.22
CA ARG A 241 19.06 -27.08 -4.34
C ARG A 241 19.00 -28.59 -4.55
N ALA A 242 18.23 -29.31 -3.74
CA ALA A 242 18.16 -30.76 -3.82
C ALA A 242 17.49 -31.27 -5.12
N ASP A 243 16.61 -30.48 -5.72
CA ASP A 243 15.81 -30.84 -6.90
C ASP A 243 16.61 -30.91 -8.22
N GLU A 244 17.62 -30.05 -8.37
CA GLU A 244 18.53 -30.02 -9.53
C GLU A 244 19.66 -31.06 -9.39
N PHE A 245 20.11 -31.32 -8.15
CA PHE A 245 21.33 -32.09 -7.88
C PHE A 245 21.11 -33.50 -7.33
N GLU A 246 19.91 -33.87 -6.87
CA GLU A 246 19.61 -35.20 -6.33
C GLU A 246 18.51 -35.93 -7.11
N ASN A 247 18.59 -37.27 -7.10
CA ASN A 247 17.52 -38.14 -7.58
C ASN A 247 16.44 -38.26 -6.49
N SER A 248 15.29 -38.84 -6.83
CA SER A 248 14.19 -39.12 -5.90
C SER A 248 14.54 -40.04 -4.72
N ASP A 249 15.73 -40.65 -4.70
CA ASP A 249 16.27 -41.46 -3.59
C ASP A 249 17.27 -40.70 -2.68
N GLY A 250 17.56 -39.42 -2.98
CA GLY A 250 18.51 -38.60 -2.23
C GLY A 250 20.00 -38.88 -2.54
N THR A 251 20.30 -39.67 -3.56
CA THR A 251 21.63 -39.76 -4.18
C THR A 251 21.89 -38.58 -5.12
N LEU A 252 23.15 -38.27 -5.42
CA LEU A 252 23.47 -37.21 -6.39
C LEU A 252 23.18 -37.64 -7.82
N ASN A 253 22.64 -36.73 -8.62
CA ASN A 253 22.48 -36.84 -10.07
C ASN A 253 23.83 -37.02 -10.81
N ASP A 254 24.94 -36.64 -10.16
CA ASP A 254 26.31 -36.88 -10.63
C ASP A 254 27.23 -37.27 -9.46
N ASN A 255 27.52 -38.56 -9.35
CA ASN A 255 28.43 -39.15 -8.35
C ASN A 255 29.91 -38.70 -8.48
N THR A 256 30.26 -37.90 -9.48
CA THR A 256 31.61 -37.31 -9.61
C THR A 256 31.76 -36.01 -8.83
N LEU A 257 30.65 -35.38 -8.45
CA LEU A 257 30.61 -34.21 -7.56
C LEU A 257 31.01 -34.58 -6.12
N VAL A 258 31.53 -33.61 -5.38
CA VAL A 258 31.98 -33.80 -3.99
C VAL A 258 30.92 -33.29 -3.01
N ARG A 259 30.12 -34.18 -2.44
CA ARG A 259 29.15 -33.88 -1.37
C ARG A 259 29.77 -34.03 0.04
N ARG A 260 29.37 -33.15 0.95
CA ARG A 260 29.52 -33.31 2.41
C ARG A 260 28.19 -33.01 3.10
N GLU A 261 27.89 -33.78 4.14
CA GLU A 261 26.84 -33.45 5.11
C GLU A 261 27.49 -32.82 6.34
N GLY A 262 27.23 -31.54 6.56
CA GLY A 262 27.79 -30.71 7.62
C GLY A 262 26.72 -30.05 8.49
N ALA A 263 27.13 -29.14 9.38
CA ALA A 263 26.21 -28.50 10.34
C ALA A 263 25.18 -27.55 9.68
N ARG A 264 25.33 -27.22 8.38
CA ARG A 264 24.38 -26.44 7.58
C ARG A 264 23.66 -27.29 6.52
N GLY A 265 23.51 -28.60 6.75
CA GLY A 265 22.84 -29.53 5.84
C GLY A 265 23.78 -30.13 4.78
N LYS A 266 23.21 -30.46 3.61
CA LYS A 266 23.95 -31.01 2.47
C LYS A 266 24.69 -29.88 1.74
N GLN A 267 25.95 -30.12 1.39
CA GLN A 267 26.83 -29.15 0.75
C GLN A 267 27.62 -29.78 -0.40
N LEU A 268 27.88 -28.99 -1.44
CA LEU A 268 28.82 -29.30 -2.52
C LEU A 268 30.07 -28.42 -2.38
N LEU A 269 31.20 -28.92 -2.88
CA LEU A 269 32.46 -28.18 -2.89
C LEU A 269 32.60 -27.38 -4.20
N ILE A 270 32.74 -26.05 -4.08
CA ILE A 270 33.11 -25.17 -5.19
C ILE A 270 34.57 -24.73 -5.08
N LEU A 271 35.21 -24.43 -6.21
CA LEU A 271 36.55 -23.87 -6.28
C LEU A 271 36.47 -22.35 -6.37
N THR A 272 37.27 -21.66 -5.56
CA THR A 272 37.32 -20.19 -5.48
C THR A 272 38.67 -19.63 -5.94
N ASN A 273 39.72 -20.46 -6.02
CA ASN A 273 40.97 -20.12 -6.72
C ASN A 273 40.81 -20.30 -8.24
N ASP A 274 39.97 -19.44 -8.85
CA ASP A 274 39.80 -19.34 -10.31
C ASP A 274 40.58 -18.17 -10.93
N GLY A 275 41.06 -17.23 -10.10
CA GLY A 275 41.86 -16.07 -10.49
C GLY A 275 41.08 -14.96 -11.20
N GLN A 276 39.77 -15.08 -11.36
CA GLN A 276 38.91 -14.17 -12.14
C GLN A 276 37.73 -13.61 -11.32
N ASN A 277 37.30 -14.32 -10.28
CA ASN A 277 36.27 -13.88 -9.32
C ASN A 277 35.02 -13.28 -9.98
N VAL A 278 34.47 -13.93 -11.01
CA VAL A 278 33.34 -13.38 -11.77
C VAL A 278 32.08 -13.36 -10.90
N THR A 279 31.52 -12.16 -10.67
CA THR A 279 30.29 -11.87 -9.91
C THR A 279 29.24 -11.16 -10.77
N GLY A 280 27.98 -11.15 -10.34
CA GLY A 280 26.89 -10.46 -11.04
C GLY A 280 27.14 -8.96 -11.20
N ASP A 281 27.20 -8.24 -10.09
CA ASP A 281 27.27 -6.77 -10.02
C ASP A 281 28.40 -6.15 -10.89
N ALA A 282 29.61 -6.74 -10.83
CA ALA A 282 30.77 -6.20 -11.54
C ALA A 282 30.89 -6.66 -13.01
N HIS A 283 30.20 -7.74 -13.43
CA HIS A 283 30.47 -8.39 -14.73
C HIS A 283 29.23 -8.61 -15.62
N VAL A 284 28.03 -8.76 -15.06
CA VAL A 284 26.78 -8.86 -15.84
C VAL A 284 26.34 -7.46 -16.29
N LYS A 285 25.69 -7.38 -17.45
CA LYS A 285 25.14 -6.15 -18.04
C LYS A 285 23.61 -6.14 -18.06
N SER A 286 23.00 -7.30 -18.32
CA SER A 286 21.55 -7.45 -18.37
C SER A 286 21.14 -8.90 -18.19
N THR A 287 20.04 -9.14 -17.49
CA THR A 287 19.30 -10.40 -17.44
C THR A 287 17.95 -10.25 -18.12
N TYR A 288 17.40 -11.34 -18.66
CA TYR A 288 16.01 -11.41 -19.11
C TYR A 288 15.49 -12.84 -19.04
N ALA A 289 14.17 -12.99 -18.87
CA ALA A 289 13.52 -14.30 -18.95
C ALA A 289 13.43 -14.75 -20.41
N GLY A 290 13.65 -16.04 -20.65
CA GLY A 290 13.49 -16.67 -21.96
C GLY A 290 13.23 -18.16 -21.83
N ALA A 291 13.41 -18.89 -22.92
CA ALA A 291 13.36 -20.34 -22.94
C ALA A 291 14.74 -20.97 -23.22
N ASP A 292 14.91 -22.24 -22.87
CA ASP A 292 16.00 -23.10 -23.32
C ASP A 292 15.70 -23.74 -24.70
N GLN A 293 16.56 -24.66 -25.14
CA GLN A 293 16.40 -25.39 -26.41
C GLN A 293 15.25 -26.44 -26.41
N LEU A 294 14.64 -26.69 -25.25
CA LEU A 294 13.53 -27.62 -25.03
C LEU A 294 12.20 -26.88 -24.73
N GLY A 295 12.21 -25.54 -24.77
CA GLY A 295 11.05 -24.70 -24.45
C GLY A 295 10.84 -24.44 -22.95
N LYS A 296 11.74 -24.89 -22.07
CA LYS A 296 11.63 -24.68 -20.62
C LYS A 296 12.03 -23.25 -20.23
N PRO A 297 11.42 -22.64 -19.19
CA PRO A 297 11.84 -21.34 -18.68
C PRO A 297 13.32 -21.32 -18.26
N ALA A 298 14.07 -20.31 -18.70
CA ALA A 298 15.49 -20.13 -18.39
C ALA A 298 15.87 -18.65 -18.26
N VAL A 299 16.91 -18.33 -17.48
CA VAL A 299 17.42 -16.97 -17.33
C VAL A 299 18.54 -16.71 -18.33
N HIS A 300 18.34 -15.80 -19.27
CA HIS A 300 19.37 -15.38 -20.21
C HIS A 300 20.15 -14.20 -19.62
N PHE A 301 21.47 -14.16 -19.82
CA PHE A 301 22.32 -13.05 -19.36
C PHE A 301 23.33 -12.58 -20.42
N SER A 302 23.59 -11.28 -20.45
CA SER A 302 24.71 -10.69 -21.19
C SER A 302 25.76 -10.11 -20.24
N MET A 303 27.04 -10.26 -20.59
CA MET A 303 28.16 -9.73 -19.83
C MET A 303 28.55 -8.32 -20.29
N ASN A 304 29.09 -7.51 -19.39
CA ASN A 304 29.72 -6.23 -19.74
C ASN A 304 31.11 -6.46 -20.35
N ALA A 305 31.83 -5.39 -20.71
CA ALA A 305 33.12 -5.51 -21.40
C ALA A 305 34.21 -6.19 -20.53
N ALA A 306 34.25 -5.94 -19.23
CA ALA A 306 35.17 -6.59 -18.30
C ALA A 306 34.74 -8.04 -18.00
N GLY A 307 33.43 -8.25 -17.77
CA GLY A 307 32.83 -9.58 -17.63
C GLY A 307 33.11 -10.50 -18.82
N SER A 308 33.01 -9.98 -20.05
CA SER A 308 33.28 -10.75 -21.26
C SER A 308 34.73 -11.27 -21.34
N ILE A 309 35.68 -10.55 -20.75
CA ILE A 309 37.08 -10.98 -20.66
C ILE A 309 37.21 -12.02 -19.53
N ALA A 310 36.81 -11.67 -18.31
CA ALA A 310 37.01 -12.51 -17.13
C ALA A 310 36.26 -13.86 -17.22
N PHE A 311 35.00 -13.85 -17.67
CA PHE A 311 34.21 -15.05 -17.93
C PHE A 311 34.74 -15.85 -19.12
N GLY A 312 35.26 -15.15 -20.14
CA GLY A 312 35.99 -15.76 -21.26
C GLY A 312 37.27 -16.47 -20.81
N GLU A 313 38.00 -15.96 -19.83
CA GLU A 313 39.18 -16.63 -19.27
C GLU A 313 38.79 -17.77 -18.30
N LEU A 314 37.79 -17.56 -17.45
CA LEU A 314 37.22 -18.60 -16.57
C LEU A 314 36.78 -19.84 -17.36
N THR A 315 36.02 -19.68 -18.45
CA THR A 315 35.58 -20.81 -19.27
C THR A 315 36.69 -21.33 -20.19
N GLY A 316 37.58 -20.46 -20.68
CA GLY A 316 38.73 -20.85 -21.50
C GLY A 316 39.76 -21.72 -20.77
N ASN A 317 39.96 -21.49 -19.47
CA ASN A 317 40.88 -22.25 -18.61
C ASN A 317 40.30 -23.62 -18.16
N ASN A 318 39.01 -23.84 -18.38
CA ASN A 318 38.23 -25.01 -17.93
C ASN A 318 37.45 -25.66 -19.08
N LEU A 319 38.06 -25.70 -20.27
CA LEU A 319 37.54 -26.41 -21.44
C LEU A 319 37.56 -27.95 -21.26
N PRO A 320 36.77 -28.71 -22.04
CA PRO A 320 36.79 -30.16 -22.03
C PRO A 320 38.20 -30.75 -22.17
N THR A 321 38.54 -31.71 -21.32
CA THR A 321 39.82 -32.41 -21.35
C THR A 321 39.86 -33.38 -22.54
N ALA A 322 41.06 -33.71 -23.05
CA ALA A 322 41.24 -34.65 -24.16
C ALA A 322 40.67 -36.07 -23.92
N SER A 323 40.31 -36.40 -22.67
CA SER A 323 39.55 -37.58 -22.25
C SER A 323 38.02 -37.48 -22.49
N GLY A 324 37.51 -36.36 -23.01
CA GLY A 324 36.09 -36.06 -23.14
C GLY A 324 35.41 -35.52 -21.87
N GLN A 325 36.13 -35.47 -20.74
CA GLN A 325 35.60 -34.98 -19.46
C GLN A 325 35.40 -33.45 -19.47
N LYS A 326 34.20 -32.99 -19.11
CA LYS A 326 33.80 -31.57 -19.10
C LYS A 326 33.80 -31.01 -17.68
N TYR A 327 34.24 -29.76 -17.52
CA TYR A 327 34.11 -29.03 -16.25
C TYR A 327 32.68 -28.51 -16.09
N ARG A 328 32.21 -28.42 -14.83
CA ARG A 328 30.90 -27.84 -14.50
C ARG A 328 31.08 -26.41 -14.00
N LEU A 329 30.40 -25.46 -14.65
CA LEU A 329 30.29 -24.07 -14.21
C LEU A 329 29.16 -23.99 -13.20
N GLY A 330 29.49 -23.85 -11.92
CA GLY A 330 28.52 -23.60 -10.87
C GLY A 330 28.03 -22.17 -10.90
N ILE A 331 26.71 -22.00 -10.88
CA ILE A 331 26.03 -20.72 -10.86
C ILE A 331 25.42 -20.58 -9.46
N LEU A 332 25.98 -19.69 -8.65
CA LEU A 332 25.59 -19.49 -7.26
C LEU A 332 24.80 -18.19 -7.11
N LEU A 333 23.81 -18.20 -6.22
CA LEU A 333 23.13 -17.02 -5.72
C LEU A 333 23.16 -17.09 -4.19
N ASP A 334 23.60 -16.02 -3.52
CA ASP A 334 23.61 -15.88 -2.05
C ASP A 334 24.33 -16.99 -1.28
N LYS A 335 25.38 -17.56 -1.89
CA LYS A 335 26.18 -18.68 -1.35
C LYS A 335 25.38 -20.01 -1.30
N GLU A 336 24.37 -20.15 -2.16
CA GLU A 336 23.71 -21.40 -2.55
C GLU A 336 23.92 -21.66 -4.06
N LEU A 337 24.13 -22.92 -4.44
CA LEU A 337 24.34 -23.36 -5.82
C LEU A 337 23.01 -23.69 -6.49
N LEU A 338 22.62 -22.89 -7.50
CA LEU A 338 21.35 -23.06 -8.23
C LEU A 338 21.45 -24.16 -9.28
N SER A 339 22.45 -24.09 -10.18
CA SER A 339 22.71 -25.12 -11.19
C SER A 339 24.20 -25.21 -11.54
N ALA A 340 24.58 -26.28 -12.24
CA ALA A 340 25.97 -26.58 -12.60
C ALA A 340 26.14 -27.14 -14.03
N PRO A 341 25.78 -26.37 -15.08
CA PRO A 341 25.91 -26.78 -16.48
C PRO A 341 27.35 -27.12 -16.90
N ASN A 342 27.46 -27.95 -17.94
CA ASN A 342 28.75 -28.40 -18.48
C ASN A 342 29.35 -27.38 -19.46
N ILE A 343 30.62 -27.00 -19.25
CA ILE A 343 31.37 -26.14 -20.17
C ILE A 343 31.69 -26.96 -21.44
N ASN A 344 30.95 -26.67 -22.53
CA ASN A 344 31.13 -27.31 -23.83
C ASN A 344 32.20 -26.59 -24.69
N SER A 345 32.25 -25.26 -24.60
CA SER A 345 33.11 -24.37 -25.39
C SER A 345 33.41 -23.10 -24.59
N ARG A 346 34.33 -22.26 -25.10
CA ARG A 346 34.63 -20.95 -24.49
C ARG A 346 33.46 -20.00 -24.72
N ILE A 347 32.89 -19.47 -23.65
CA ILE A 347 31.81 -18.46 -23.67
C ILE A 347 32.26 -17.20 -22.95
N SER A 348 31.86 -16.04 -23.47
CA SER A 348 32.34 -14.73 -23.02
C SER A 348 31.21 -13.72 -22.81
N SER A 349 30.52 -13.31 -23.88
CA SER A 349 29.60 -12.16 -23.86
C SER A 349 28.15 -12.49 -23.45
N GLN A 350 27.74 -13.76 -23.52
CA GLN A 350 26.37 -14.18 -23.24
C GLN A 350 26.33 -15.62 -22.71
N GLY A 351 25.27 -15.93 -21.95
CA GLY A 351 25.00 -17.28 -21.43
C GLY A 351 23.55 -17.45 -20.99
N ILE A 352 23.20 -18.68 -20.63
CA ILE A 352 21.88 -19.07 -20.15
C ILE A 352 22.07 -19.83 -18.84
N ILE A 353 21.27 -19.50 -17.82
CA ILE A 353 21.12 -20.29 -16.60
C ILE A 353 20.01 -21.31 -16.89
N GLU A 354 20.43 -22.53 -17.21
CA GLU A 354 19.57 -23.71 -17.36
C GLU A 354 19.37 -24.36 -15.97
N GLY A 355 18.25 -25.05 -15.79
CA GLY A 355 17.90 -25.78 -14.56
C GLY A 355 16.40 -26.08 -14.50
N ASN A 356 15.96 -26.89 -13.54
CA ASN A 356 14.53 -27.18 -13.35
C ASN A 356 13.82 -26.02 -12.61
N MET A 357 13.47 -24.95 -13.33
CA MET A 357 12.91 -23.72 -12.76
C MET A 357 11.50 -23.41 -13.31
N GLY A 358 10.61 -22.95 -12.43
CA GLY A 358 9.29 -22.46 -12.83
C GLY A 358 9.34 -21.03 -13.39
N ALA A 359 8.38 -20.63 -14.24
CA ALA A 359 8.36 -19.29 -14.84
C ALA A 359 8.35 -18.14 -13.80
N LYS A 360 7.65 -18.34 -12.66
CA LYS A 360 7.69 -17.42 -11.50
C LYS A 360 9.09 -17.30 -10.88
N GLU A 361 9.83 -18.42 -10.80
CA GLU A 361 11.20 -18.43 -10.26
C GLU A 361 12.21 -17.79 -11.22
N VAL A 362 12.12 -18.10 -12.53
CA VAL A 362 12.94 -17.45 -13.57
C VAL A 362 12.75 -15.94 -13.55
N LYS A 363 11.51 -15.46 -13.43
CA LYS A 363 11.22 -14.02 -13.28
C LYS A 363 11.86 -13.46 -12.00
N PHE A 364 11.67 -14.11 -10.85
CA PHE A 364 12.28 -13.68 -9.58
C PHE A 364 13.81 -13.57 -9.71
N ILE A 365 14.49 -14.56 -10.30
CA ILE A 365 15.96 -14.52 -10.48
C ILE A 365 16.37 -13.39 -11.43
N VAL A 366 15.61 -13.12 -12.51
CA VAL A 366 15.85 -11.98 -13.42
C VAL A 366 15.73 -10.65 -12.68
N ASP A 367 14.63 -10.44 -11.96
CA ASP A 367 14.33 -9.20 -11.21
C ASP A 367 15.41 -8.96 -10.11
N VAL A 368 15.84 -10.03 -9.43
CA VAL A 368 16.90 -10.00 -8.41
C VAL A 368 18.27 -9.64 -9.00
N ILE A 369 18.69 -10.28 -10.10
CA ILE A 369 20.01 -9.99 -10.71
C ILE A 369 20.01 -8.60 -11.36
N GLN A 370 18.89 -8.17 -11.97
CA GLN A 370 18.79 -6.86 -12.63
C GLN A 370 18.80 -5.69 -11.63
N ALA A 371 18.30 -5.89 -10.40
CA ALA A 371 18.40 -4.91 -9.32
C ALA A 371 19.81 -4.81 -8.69
N GLY A 372 20.72 -5.73 -9.01
CA GLY A 372 22.05 -5.84 -8.42
C GLY A 372 22.06 -6.46 -7.03
N SER A 373 23.25 -6.79 -6.53
CA SER A 373 23.41 -7.31 -5.17
C SER A 373 23.22 -6.20 -4.13
N LEU A 374 22.55 -6.53 -3.02
CA LEU A 374 22.47 -5.65 -1.87
C LEU A 374 23.87 -5.40 -1.29
N PRO A 375 24.23 -4.15 -0.93
CA PRO A 375 25.55 -3.81 -0.40
C PRO A 375 25.81 -4.36 1.02
N ALA A 376 24.76 -4.84 1.68
CA ALA A 376 24.78 -5.53 2.96
C ALA A 376 23.58 -6.49 3.04
N ALA A 377 23.68 -7.53 3.87
CA ALA A 377 22.56 -8.41 4.17
C ALA A 377 21.60 -7.75 5.19
N LEU A 378 20.32 -8.08 5.09
CA LEU A 378 19.32 -7.83 6.12
C LEU A 378 19.06 -9.13 6.89
N ASN A 379 18.66 -9.02 8.15
CA ASN A 379 18.11 -10.15 8.89
C ASN A 379 16.88 -10.71 8.16
N LYS A 380 16.74 -12.03 8.06
CA LYS A 380 15.64 -12.68 7.32
C LYS A 380 14.28 -12.36 7.91
N ASP A 381 14.19 -12.44 9.23
CA ASP A 381 12.98 -12.12 9.98
C ASP A 381 12.97 -10.63 10.32
N PRO A 382 11.89 -9.88 10.00
CA PRO A 382 11.80 -8.47 10.35
C PRO A 382 11.69 -8.28 11.88
N ILE A 383 12.24 -7.17 12.36
CA ILE A 383 12.15 -6.75 13.77
C ILE A 383 10.78 -6.14 14.09
N SER A 384 10.04 -5.66 13.08
CA SER A 384 8.65 -5.26 13.19
C SER A 384 7.90 -5.65 11.91
N LYS A 385 6.69 -6.19 12.04
CA LYS A 385 5.81 -6.58 10.92
C LYS A 385 4.38 -6.24 11.30
N GLU A 386 3.84 -5.15 10.78
CA GLU A 386 2.46 -4.71 11.00
C GLU A 386 1.64 -5.00 9.74
N GLN A 387 0.76 -5.99 9.76
CA GLN A 387 -0.05 -6.40 8.61
C GLN A 387 -1.53 -6.05 8.82
N ILE A 388 -2.10 -5.29 7.88
CA ILE A 388 -3.47 -4.75 7.96
C ILE A 388 -4.23 -5.15 6.69
N SER A 389 -5.32 -5.90 6.84
CA SER A 389 -6.16 -6.31 5.70
C SER A 389 -6.95 -5.13 5.10
N PRO A 390 -7.06 -5.04 3.75
CA PRO A 390 -7.81 -3.96 3.08
C PRO A 390 -9.27 -3.83 3.52
N THR A 391 -9.92 -4.94 3.88
CA THR A 391 -11.31 -4.97 4.36
C THR A 391 -11.49 -4.20 5.66
N ILE A 392 -10.56 -4.34 6.61
CA ILE A 392 -10.60 -3.58 7.88
C ILE A 392 -10.33 -2.09 7.62
N GLY A 393 -9.43 -1.76 6.68
CA GLY A 393 -9.22 -0.40 6.21
C GLY A 393 -10.51 0.23 5.65
N LYS A 394 -11.20 -0.47 4.74
CA LYS A 394 -12.49 -0.03 4.16
C LYS A 394 -13.55 0.23 5.25
N LEU A 395 -13.80 -0.75 6.12
CA LEU A 395 -14.78 -0.65 7.20
C LEU A 395 -14.48 0.55 8.11
N THR A 396 -13.20 0.75 8.46
CA THR A 396 -12.76 1.88 9.30
C THR A 396 -12.94 3.22 8.60
N ILE A 397 -12.70 3.30 7.28
CA ILE A 397 -13.02 4.48 6.48
C ILE A 397 -14.53 4.77 6.54
N GLU A 398 -15.39 3.76 6.47
CA GLU A 398 -16.84 3.94 6.32
C GLU A 398 -17.54 4.28 7.64
N GLN A 399 -17.21 3.60 8.73
CA GLN A 399 -17.58 4.01 10.08
C GLN A 399 -17.02 5.42 10.40
N GLY A 400 -15.78 5.71 9.99
CA GLY A 400 -15.16 7.03 10.11
C GLY A 400 -15.91 8.13 9.35
N LYS A 401 -16.30 7.91 8.09
CA LYS A 401 -17.14 8.81 7.29
C LYS A 401 -18.46 9.12 8.03
N LEU A 402 -19.12 8.09 8.57
CA LEU A 402 -20.40 8.22 9.28
C LEU A 402 -20.23 9.05 10.57
N ALA A 403 -19.26 8.71 11.42
CA ALA A 403 -18.98 9.43 12.66
C ALA A 403 -18.60 10.90 12.41
N ILE A 404 -17.80 11.18 11.38
CA ILE A 404 -17.46 12.54 10.93
C ILE A 404 -18.72 13.27 10.43
N GLY A 405 -19.57 12.61 9.63
CA GLY A 405 -20.81 13.19 9.12
C GLY A 405 -21.79 13.58 10.22
N VAL A 406 -22.07 12.67 11.16
CA VAL A 406 -22.99 12.89 12.29
C VAL A 406 -22.49 13.99 13.21
N SER A 407 -21.20 13.95 13.61
CA SER A 407 -20.61 14.98 14.47
C SER A 407 -20.58 16.36 13.81
N LEU A 408 -20.23 16.43 12.51
CA LEU A 408 -20.29 17.64 11.71
C LEU A 408 -21.72 18.21 11.65
N ILE A 409 -22.72 17.39 11.34
CA ILE A 409 -24.12 17.83 11.25
C ILE A 409 -24.61 18.36 12.61
N ALA A 410 -24.33 17.65 13.72
CA ALA A 410 -24.70 18.10 15.06
C ALA A 410 -24.08 19.46 15.42
N VAL A 411 -22.80 19.66 15.10
CA VAL A 411 -22.07 20.92 15.30
C VAL A 411 -22.65 22.06 14.44
N LEU A 412 -22.95 21.80 13.16
CA LEU A 412 -23.56 22.78 12.26
C LEU A 412 -24.95 23.20 12.76
N ILE A 413 -25.79 22.24 13.20
CA ILE A 413 -27.11 22.51 13.77
C ILE A 413 -26.99 23.36 15.04
N PHE A 414 -26.11 23.00 15.98
CA PHE A 414 -25.87 23.76 17.20
C PHE A 414 -25.47 25.22 16.90
N MET A 415 -24.52 25.41 15.97
CA MET A 415 -24.05 26.74 15.58
C MET A 415 -25.17 27.59 14.96
N VAL A 416 -25.98 27.04 14.06
CA VAL A 416 -27.12 27.75 13.45
C VAL A 416 -28.20 28.07 14.49
N LEU A 417 -28.52 27.16 15.41
CA LEU A 417 -29.54 27.40 16.44
C LEU A 417 -29.09 28.47 17.46
N TYR A 418 -27.85 28.38 17.97
CA TYR A 418 -27.34 29.28 19.01
C TYR A 418 -26.92 30.66 18.45
N TYR A 419 -26.15 30.69 17.36
CA TYR A 419 -25.60 31.93 16.79
C TYR A 419 -26.39 32.49 15.60
N ARG A 420 -27.45 31.80 15.15
CA ARG A 420 -28.37 32.26 14.09
C ARG A 420 -27.59 32.64 12.83
N PHE A 421 -27.67 33.89 12.37
CA PHE A 421 -26.91 34.34 11.19
C PHE A 421 -25.39 34.18 11.37
N ALA A 422 -24.84 34.49 12.55
CA ALA A 422 -23.41 34.30 12.80
C ALA A 422 -23.04 32.80 12.78
N GLY A 423 -23.97 31.93 13.20
CA GLY A 423 -23.86 30.48 13.03
C GLY A 423 -23.68 30.07 11.57
N VAL A 424 -24.55 30.56 10.68
CA VAL A 424 -24.43 30.31 9.22
C VAL A 424 -23.09 30.80 8.66
N VAL A 425 -22.55 31.93 9.13
CA VAL A 425 -21.21 32.40 8.72
C VAL A 425 -20.12 31.42 9.18
N ALA A 426 -20.18 30.90 10.41
CA ALA A 426 -19.25 29.88 10.89
C ALA A 426 -19.39 28.56 10.13
N CYS A 427 -20.60 28.13 9.78
CA CYS A 427 -20.84 26.95 8.94
C CYS A 427 -20.17 27.07 7.57
N ILE A 428 -20.28 28.23 6.91
CA ILE A 428 -19.60 28.51 5.63
C ILE A 428 -18.08 28.52 5.82
N ALA A 429 -17.58 29.14 6.88
CA ALA A 429 -16.14 29.18 7.17
C ALA A 429 -15.56 27.80 7.52
N LEU A 430 -16.33 26.92 8.15
CA LEU A 430 -15.94 25.56 8.50
C LEU A 430 -15.97 24.62 7.29
N ALA A 431 -16.99 24.71 6.44
CA ALA A 431 -17.02 23.98 5.16
C ALA A 431 -15.87 24.41 4.24
N ALA A 432 -15.57 25.72 4.19
CA ALA A 432 -14.40 26.27 3.54
C ALA A 432 -13.08 25.74 4.14
N ASN A 433 -12.97 25.66 5.48
CA ASN A 433 -11.79 25.11 6.13
C ASN A 433 -11.56 23.64 5.75
N LEU A 434 -12.59 22.81 5.85
CA LEU A 434 -12.53 21.39 5.50
C LEU A 434 -12.05 21.20 4.05
N LEU A 435 -12.64 21.95 3.10
CA LEU A 435 -12.25 21.93 1.69
C LEU A 435 -10.79 22.36 1.47
N LEU A 436 -10.28 23.35 2.22
CA LEU A 436 -8.88 23.77 2.15
C LEU A 436 -7.92 22.73 2.74
N ILE A 437 -8.29 22.04 3.83
CA ILE A 437 -7.49 20.96 4.44
C ILE A 437 -7.33 19.81 3.44
N LEU A 438 -8.44 19.31 2.86
CA LEU A 438 -8.40 18.23 1.86
C LEU A 438 -7.57 18.65 0.63
N GLY A 439 -7.78 19.86 0.11
CA GLY A 439 -7.02 20.38 -1.04
C GLY A 439 -5.52 20.49 -0.76
N CYS A 440 -5.12 20.86 0.46
CA CYS A 440 -3.70 20.90 0.84
C CYS A 440 -3.10 19.50 1.04
N MET A 441 -3.85 18.54 1.59
CA MET A 441 -3.38 17.16 1.74
C MET A 441 -3.09 16.51 0.38
N VAL A 442 -4.01 16.64 -0.57
CA VAL A 442 -3.86 16.15 -1.96
C VAL A 442 -2.69 16.86 -2.66
N LEU A 443 -2.55 18.19 -2.50
CA LEU A 443 -1.44 18.95 -3.09
C LEU A 443 -0.07 18.53 -2.56
N ILE A 444 0.03 18.14 -1.29
CA ILE A 444 1.27 17.69 -0.64
C ILE A 444 1.54 16.19 -0.89
N LYS A 445 0.58 15.45 -1.47
CA LYS A 445 0.56 13.97 -1.53
C LYS A 445 0.73 13.31 -0.15
N GLY A 446 0.22 13.95 0.90
CA GLY A 446 0.27 13.42 2.27
C GLY A 446 -0.67 12.22 2.42
N ALA A 447 -0.19 11.14 3.05
CA ALA A 447 -0.99 9.95 3.29
C ALA A 447 -2.07 10.21 4.36
N PHE A 448 -3.31 9.85 4.04
CA PHE A 448 -4.40 9.80 5.02
C PHE A 448 -4.31 8.50 5.84
N THR A 449 -3.89 8.64 7.09
CA THR A 449 -3.86 7.57 8.10
C THR A 449 -5.12 7.60 8.97
N LEU A 450 -5.39 6.53 9.72
CA LEU A 450 -6.50 6.46 10.67
C LEU A 450 -6.37 7.57 11.76
N PRO A 451 -5.22 7.75 12.45
CA PRO A 451 -4.99 8.92 13.28
C PRO A 451 -5.14 10.26 12.53
N GLY A 452 -4.78 10.31 11.24
CA GLY A 452 -5.01 11.47 10.37
C GLY A 452 -6.47 11.92 10.34
N LEU A 453 -7.41 10.97 10.21
CA LEU A 453 -8.85 11.25 10.26
C LEU A 453 -9.30 11.77 11.64
N ALA A 454 -8.78 11.20 12.74
CA ALA A 454 -9.05 11.72 14.08
C ALA A 454 -8.56 13.18 14.25
N GLY A 455 -7.39 13.51 13.67
CA GLY A 455 -6.87 14.88 13.61
C GLY A 455 -7.78 15.82 12.80
N LEU A 456 -8.36 15.33 11.70
CA LEU A 456 -9.36 16.08 10.93
C LEU A 456 -10.62 16.36 11.76
N VAL A 457 -11.15 15.38 12.51
CA VAL A 457 -12.30 15.57 13.44
C VAL A 457 -11.97 16.61 14.51
N LEU A 458 -10.78 16.52 15.13
CA LEU A 458 -10.32 17.46 16.14
C LEU A 458 -10.23 18.90 15.57
N THR A 459 -9.74 19.06 14.34
CA THR A 459 -9.68 20.38 13.68
C THR A 459 -11.06 20.94 13.34
N VAL A 460 -12.06 20.10 13.03
CA VAL A 460 -13.46 20.54 12.87
C VAL A 460 -13.98 21.16 14.18
N GLY A 461 -13.71 20.52 15.33
CA GLY A 461 -14.06 21.06 16.65
C GLY A 461 -13.37 22.40 16.96
N MET A 462 -12.04 22.46 16.84
CA MET A 462 -11.27 23.69 17.14
C MET A 462 -11.59 24.85 16.18
N SER A 463 -11.99 24.56 14.93
CA SER A 463 -12.42 25.58 13.95
C SER A 463 -13.66 26.35 14.41
N VAL A 464 -14.52 25.71 15.21
CA VAL A 464 -15.73 26.34 15.76
C VAL A 464 -15.35 27.30 16.88
N ASP A 465 -14.45 26.92 17.78
CA ASP A 465 -14.07 27.73 18.94
C ASP A 465 -13.50 29.11 18.53
N ALA A 466 -12.65 29.15 17.50
CA ALA A 466 -12.15 30.41 16.94
C ALA A 466 -13.29 31.35 16.48
N ASN A 467 -14.37 30.81 15.93
CA ASN A 467 -15.55 31.61 15.55
C ASN A 467 -16.40 31.98 16.79
N VAL A 468 -16.56 31.08 17.77
CA VAL A 468 -17.23 31.33 19.05
C VAL A 468 -16.58 32.50 19.81
N LEU A 469 -15.25 32.50 19.94
CA LEU A 469 -14.48 33.57 20.57
C LEU A 469 -14.70 34.93 19.88
N ILE A 470 -14.77 34.96 18.55
CA ILE A 470 -15.12 36.17 17.78
C ILE A 470 -16.56 36.59 18.10
N PHE A 471 -17.51 35.65 18.15
CA PHE A 471 -18.94 35.94 18.30
C PHE A 471 -19.27 36.47 19.69
N GLU A 472 -18.76 35.84 20.76
CA GLU A 472 -18.92 36.38 22.12
C GLU A 472 -18.23 37.75 22.26
N ARG A 473 -17.07 37.97 21.62
CA ARG A 473 -16.42 39.29 21.63
C ARG A 473 -17.20 40.35 20.86
N ILE A 474 -17.91 39.99 19.79
CA ILE A 474 -18.85 40.88 19.09
C ILE A 474 -20.08 41.16 19.98
N ARG A 475 -20.61 40.14 20.67
CA ARG A 475 -21.73 40.26 21.63
C ARG A 475 -21.38 41.22 22.77
N GLU A 476 -20.21 41.08 23.39
CA GLU A 476 -19.68 42.00 24.40
C GLU A 476 -19.68 43.47 23.93
N GLU A 477 -19.24 43.76 22.70
CA GLU A 477 -19.16 45.14 22.20
C GLU A 477 -20.56 45.67 21.84
N LEU A 478 -21.48 44.81 21.37
CA LEU A 478 -22.90 45.14 21.17
C LEU A 478 -23.62 45.45 22.50
N GLU A 479 -23.37 44.68 23.56
CA GLU A 479 -23.90 44.92 24.91
C GLU A 479 -23.37 46.23 25.52
N ARG A 480 -22.15 46.63 25.17
CA ARG A 480 -21.59 47.98 25.46
C ARG A 480 -22.18 49.10 24.61
N GLY A 481 -23.19 48.83 23.77
CA GLY A 481 -23.85 49.82 22.92
C GLY A 481 -23.07 50.24 21.68
N ALA A 482 -22.02 49.52 21.28
CA ALA A 482 -21.32 49.83 20.03
C ALA A 482 -22.20 49.54 18.81
N ALA A 483 -22.23 50.47 17.85
CA ALA A 483 -22.90 50.25 16.57
C ALA A 483 -22.33 49.00 15.87
N LEU A 484 -23.20 48.21 15.20
CA LEU A 484 -22.89 46.86 14.70
C LEU A 484 -21.54 46.76 13.96
N ARG A 485 -21.25 47.67 13.03
CA ARG A 485 -19.98 47.71 12.29
C ARG A 485 -18.75 47.93 13.19
N MET A 486 -18.88 48.75 14.23
CA MET A 486 -17.81 48.93 15.22
C MET A 486 -17.68 47.72 16.13
N ALA A 487 -18.79 47.10 16.55
CA ALA A 487 -18.77 45.86 17.33
C ALA A 487 -18.09 44.72 16.57
N ILE A 488 -18.42 44.53 15.29
CA ILE A 488 -17.74 43.57 14.38
C ILE A 488 -16.24 43.87 14.32
N ARG A 489 -15.86 45.10 13.92
CA ARG A 489 -14.45 45.48 13.78
C ARG A 489 -13.65 45.29 15.07
N ASN A 490 -14.20 45.72 16.21
CA ASN A 490 -13.55 45.61 17.51
C ASN A 490 -13.50 44.15 18.00
N GLY A 491 -14.54 43.36 17.72
CA GLY A 491 -14.62 41.94 18.06
C GLY A 491 -13.51 41.15 17.38
N PHE A 492 -13.44 41.20 16.05
CA PHE A 492 -12.35 40.60 15.27
C PHE A 492 -10.97 41.10 15.73
N ALA A 493 -10.79 42.41 15.92
CA ALA A 493 -9.49 42.97 16.29
C ALA A 493 -8.98 42.54 17.67
N ARG A 494 -9.86 42.28 18.64
CA ARG A 494 -9.47 41.79 19.98
C ARG A 494 -9.36 40.26 20.04
N ALA A 495 -10.26 39.53 19.37
CA ALA A 495 -10.23 38.06 19.36
C ALA A 495 -9.03 37.51 18.58
N MET A 496 -8.57 38.22 17.55
CA MET A 496 -7.46 37.80 16.69
C MET A 496 -6.19 37.42 17.47
N SER A 497 -5.78 38.21 18.48
CA SER A 497 -4.61 37.87 19.29
C SER A 497 -4.84 36.59 20.09
N THR A 498 -5.96 36.47 20.81
CA THR A 498 -6.26 35.30 21.63
C THR A 498 -6.33 34.01 20.80
N ILE A 499 -6.89 34.08 19.60
CA ILE A 499 -7.01 32.94 18.68
C ILE A 499 -5.64 32.52 18.14
N VAL A 500 -4.78 33.47 17.76
CA VAL A 500 -3.39 33.16 17.39
C VAL A 500 -2.65 32.56 18.59
N ASP A 501 -2.76 33.16 19.77
CA ASP A 501 -2.05 32.73 20.97
C ASP A 501 -2.40 31.29 21.39
N ALA A 502 -3.69 30.92 21.32
CA ALA A 502 -4.16 29.56 21.61
C ALA A 502 -3.77 28.53 20.52
N ASN A 503 -3.72 28.93 19.25
CA ASN A 503 -3.36 28.02 18.16
C ASN A 503 -1.85 27.79 18.04
N VAL A 504 -1.01 28.75 18.43
CA VAL A 504 0.46 28.59 18.36
C VAL A 504 0.95 27.50 19.31
N THR A 505 0.38 27.36 20.51
CA THR A 505 0.72 26.25 21.42
C THR A 505 0.40 24.89 20.84
N THR A 506 -0.77 24.72 20.20
CA THR A 506 -1.15 23.46 19.54
C THR A 506 -0.31 23.19 18.29
N LEU A 507 0.05 24.23 17.54
CA LEU A 507 0.92 24.14 16.36
C LEU A 507 2.34 23.68 16.72
N ILE A 508 2.88 24.11 17.87
CA ILE A 508 4.17 23.63 18.40
C ILE A 508 4.11 22.11 18.60
N THR A 509 3.12 21.61 19.34
CA THR A 509 2.94 20.16 19.56
C THR A 509 2.78 19.40 18.23
N ALA A 510 1.97 19.92 17.30
CA ALA A 510 1.72 19.29 16.01
C ALA A 510 3.00 19.18 15.15
N ILE A 511 3.87 20.20 15.17
CA ILE A 511 5.18 20.19 14.49
C ILE A 511 6.12 19.16 15.13
N VAL A 512 6.11 19.03 16.46
CA VAL A 512 6.94 18.03 17.17
C VAL A 512 6.47 16.60 16.86
N ILE A 513 5.16 16.35 16.88
CA ILE A 513 4.56 15.07 16.46
C ILE A 513 4.99 14.72 15.03
N TYR A 514 4.80 15.64 14.07
CA TYR A 514 5.19 15.43 12.67
C TYR A 514 6.68 15.10 12.48
N LYS A 515 7.56 15.55 13.39
CA LYS A 515 9.00 15.30 13.30
C LYS A 515 9.51 14.07 14.04
N ILE A 516 8.79 13.55 15.03
CA ILE A 516 9.29 12.50 15.94
C ILE A 516 8.42 11.23 15.95
N ALA A 517 7.12 11.34 15.71
CA ALA A 517 6.20 10.19 15.75
C ALA A 517 6.42 9.21 14.57
N PRO A 518 6.03 7.92 14.68
CA PRO A 518 5.95 6.98 13.56
C PRO A 518 4.91 7.41 12.51
N ASP A 519 4.98 6.89 11.27
CA ASP A 519 4.25 7.46 10.13
C ASP A 519 2.72 7.31 10.19
N ASN A 520 2.21 6.21 10.75
CA ASN A 520 0.79 6.06 11.11
C ASN A 520 0.27 7.25 11.94
N VAL A 521 1.11 7.78 12.85
CA VAL A 521 0.83 8.97 13.68
C VAL A 521 1.27 10.30 13.01
N LYS A 522 2.28 10.33 12.12
CA LYS A 522 2.65 11.56 11.39
C LYS A 522 1.48 12.16 10.60
N GLY A 523 0.57 11.33 10.09
CA GLY A 523 -0.66 11.79 9.43
C GLY A 523 -1.53 12.69 10.32
N PHE A 524 -1.67 12.37 11.62
CA PHE A 524 -2.32 13.23 12.62
C PHE A 524 -1.59 14.57 12.79
N GLY A 525 -0.25 14.54 12.84
CA GLY A 525 0.57 15.75 12.90
C GLY A 525 0.33 16.68 11.70
N VAL A 526 0.28 16.12 10.48
CA VAL A 526 0.03 16.91 9.24
C VAL A 526 -1.39 17.45 9.19
N THR A 527 -2.42 16.65 9.48
CA THR A 527 -3.82 17.13 9.45
C THR A 527 -4.05 18.20 10.50
N LEU A 528 -3.44 18.07 11.69
CA LEU A 528 -3.49 19.08 12.76
C LEU A 528 -2.79 20.39 12.37
N ILE A 529 -1.58 20.35 11.80
CA ILE A 529 -0.88 21.55 11.29
C ILE A 529 -1.72 22.27 10.24
N LEU A 530 -2.21 21.55 9.22
CA LEU A 530 -3.00 22.12 8.14
C LEU A 530 -4.32 22.68 8.64
N GLY A 531 -5.03 21.97 9.52
CA GLY A 531 -6.29 22.42 10.08
C GLY A 531 -6.17 23.64 10.98
N ILE A 532 -5.07 23.78 11.74
CA ILE A 532 -4.78 25.02 12.50
C ILE A 532 -4.55 26.20 11.53
N LEU A 533 -3.72 26.02 10.50
CA LEU A 533 -3.40 27.11 9.56
C LEU A 533 -4.62 27.54 8.72
N MET A 534 -5.41 26.59 8.23
CA MET A 534 -6.59 26.86 7.42
C MET A 534 -7.77 27.38 8.25
N SER A 535 -7.97 26.90 9.49
CA SER A 535 -9.00 27.43 10.38
C SER A 535 -8.70 28.87 10.80
N LEU A 536 -7.43 29.20 11.06
CA LEU A 536 -6.97 30.56 11.34
C LEU A 536 -7.27 31.52 10.17
N TYR A 537 -7.02 31.09 8.93
CA TYR A 537 -7.39 31.82 7.71
C TYR A 537 -8.92 31.97 7.59
N CYS A 538 -9.68 30.89 7.69
CA CYS A 538 -11.13 30.91 7.58
C CYS A 538 -11.79 31.81 8.64
N ALA A 539 -11.39 31.69 9.91
CA ALA A 539 -11.94 32.49 10.99
C ALA A 539 -11.58 33.99 10.88
N ILE A 540 -10.32 34.34 10.62
CA ILE A 540 -9.87 35.75 10.67
C ILE A 540 -10.13 36.50 9.35
N PHE A 541 -10.03 35.83 8.20
CA PHE A 541 -10.19 36.43 6.88
C PHE A 541 -11.56 36.14 6.26
N LEU A 542 -11.96 34.87 6.19
CA LEU A 542 -13.15 34.47 5.42
C LEU A 542 -14.46 34.84 6.14
N SER A 543 -14.64 34.46 7.42
CA SER A 543 -15.78 34.89 8.25
C SER A 543 -15.89 36.42 8.28
N ARG A 544 -14.75 37.11 8.42
CA ARG A 544 -14.69 38.58 8.43
C ARG A 544 -15.16 39.20 7.12
N LEU A 545 -14.75 38.65 5.98
CA LEU A 545 -15.21 39.11 4.66
C LEU A 545 -16.73 38.94 4.51
N ILE A 546 -17.30 37.85 5.03
CA ILE A 546 -18.74 37.61 5.02
C ILE A 546 -19.49 38.61 5.92
N PHE A 547 -18.95 38.98 7.10
CA PHE A 547 -19.53 40.05 7.93
C PHE A 547 -19.41 41.45 7.29
N ASP A 548 -18.26 41.78 6.69
CA ASP A 548 -18.07 43.03 5.93
C ASP A 548 -19.11 43.13 4.79
N VAL A 549 -19.45 42.02 4.12
CA VAL A 549 -20.52 41.93 3.11
C VAL A 549 -21.91 42.12 3.72
N ALA A 550 -22.24 41.39 4.79
CA ALA A 550 -23.57 41.35 5.38
C ALA A 550 -24.00 42.71 5.97
N GLU A 551 -23.05 43.48 6.51
CA GLU A 551 -23.24 44.85 6.96
C GLU A 551 -23.56 45.78 5.78
N LYS A 552 -22.65 45.83 4.79
CA LYS A 552 -22.79 46.76 3.65
C LYS A 552 -23.97 46.48 2.71
N THR A 553 -24.38 45.22 2.59
CA THR A 553 -25.56 44.85 1.78
C THR A 553 -26.88 45.20 2.51
N GLY A 554 -26.83 45.65 3.77
CA GLY A 554 -28.02 46.05 4.55
C GLY A 554 -28.87 44.88 5.02
N PHE A 555 -28.41 43.64 4.80
CA PHE A 555 -29.07 42.40 5.18
C PHE A 555 -29.15 42.23 6.70
N MET A 556 -28.19 42.82 7.43
CA MET A 556 -28.05 42.74 8.89
C MET A 556 -28.27 44.10 9.56
N LYS A 557 -29.53 44.45 9.85
CA LYS A 557 -29.87 45.68 10.63
C LYS A 557 -29.73 45.51 12.14
N LYS A 558 -29.82 44.28 12.65
CA LYS A 558 -29.52 43.87 14.02
C LYS A 558 -28.94 42.46 13.98
N LEU A 559 -27.94 42.19 14.81
CA LEU A 559 -27.37 40.86 14.98
C LEU A 559 -27.96 40.26 16.27
N SER A 560 -28.63 39.12 16.16
CA SER A 560 -29.24 38.41 17.30
C SER A 560 -28.57 37.06 17.50
N MET A 561 -28.29 36.71 18.75
CA MET A 561 -27.76 35.41 19.19
C MET A 561 -28.60 34.93 20.37
N ALA A 562 -28.57 33.62 20.66
CA ALA A 562 -29.15 33.08 21.88
C ALA A 562 -28.35 33.51 23.12
N ARG A 563 -29.04 33.69 24.27
CA ARG A 563 -28.43 34.05 25.55
C ARG A 563 -28.97 33.12 26.64
N VAL A 564 -28.34 31.96 26.80
CA VAL A 564 -28.78 30.90 27.73
C VAL A 564 -28.46 31.26 29.18
N ILE A 565 -27.34 31.96 29.42
CA ILE A 565 -26.91 32.43 30.74
C ILE A 565 -26.66 33.95 30.68
N GLY A 566 -27.10 34.68 31.70
CA GLY A 566 -26.88 36.14 31.83
C GLY A 566 -25.63 36.49 32.66
N HIS A 567 -25.53 37.75 33.08
CA HIS A 567 -24.44 38.20 33.96
C HIS A 567 -24.52 37.51 35.33
N THR A 568 -23.71 36.47 35.50
CA THR A 568 -23.67 35.61 36.68
C THR A 568 -22.45 35.97 37.53
N HIS A 569 -22.69 36.38 38.78
CA HIS A 569 -21.65 36.80 39.72
C HIS A 569 -21.25 35.62 40.62
N VAL A 570 -20.71 34.57 40.00
CA VAL A 570 -20.24 33.37 40.72
C VAL A 570 -18.83 33.62 41.27
N ASP A 571 -18.67 33.54 42.59
CA ASP A 571 -17.37 33.69 43.25
C ASP A 571 -16.57 32.38 43.24
N PHE A 572 -15.88 32.13 42.11
CA PHE A 572 -14.94 31.02 41.98
C PHE A 572 -13.74 31.13 42.94
N LEU A 573 -13.38 32.34 43.38
CA LEU A 573 -12.24 32.57 44.28
C LEU A 573 -12.59 32.22 45.73
N GLY A 574 -13.81 32.48 46.19
CA GLY A 574 -14.32 31.99 47.47
C GLY A 574 -14.29 30.46 47.56
N GLY A 575 -14.63 29.77 46.46
CA GLY A 575 -14.59 28.31 46.34
C GLY A 575 -13.19 27.68 46.22
N GLN A 576 -12.14 28.48 45.99
CA GLN A 576 -10.83 27.97 45.53
C GLN A 576 -10.24 26.85 46.40
N LYS A 577 -10.42 26.89 47.73
CA LYS A 577 -9.85 25.89 48.64
C LYS A 577 -10.52 24.52 48.49
N ILE A 578 -11.82 24.50 48.18
CA ILE A 578 -12.59 23.27 47.94
C ILE A 578 -12.22 22.72 46.56
N ALA A 579 -12.10 23.60 45.54
CA ALA A 579 -11.67 23.22 44.20
C ALA A 579 -10.24 22.62 44.20
N ILE A 580 -9.29 23.25 44.90
CA ILE A 580 -7.92 22.74 45.05
C ILE A 580 -7.91 21.40 45.80
N ALA A 581 -8.69 21.25 46.89
CA ALA A 581 -8.79 19.98 47.61
C ALA A 581 -9.38 18.85 46.76
N ALA A 582 -10.41 19.14 45.95
CA ALA A 582 -11.01 18.18 45.02
C ALA A 582 -10.07 17.82 43.86
N SER A 583 -9.38 18.80 43.27
CA SER A 583 -8.36 18.59 42.23
C SER A 583 -7.19 17.75 42.76
N LEU A 584 -6.65 18.07 43.94
CA LEU A 584 -5.59 17.25 44.56
C LEU A 584 -6.07 15.83 44.90
N LEU A 585 -7.32 15.66 45.32
CA LEU A 585 -7.90 14.32 45.53
C LEU A 585 -8.00 13.54 44.21
N MET A 586 -8.47 14.18 43.12
CA MET A 586 -8.51 13.56 41.79
C MET A 586 -7.12 13.21 41.26
N ILE A 587 -6.11 14.08 41.45
CA ILE A 587 -4.70 13.76 41.14
C ILE A 587 -4.26 12.52 41.95
N CYS A 588 -4.55 12.46 43.25
CA CYS A 588 -4.15 11.31 44.08
C CYS A 588 -4.85 10.02 43.65
N ILE A 589 -6.10 10.09 43.19
CA ILE A 589 -6.85 8.96 42.63
C ILE A 589 -6.22 8.52 41.30
N GLY A 590 -5.95 9.44 40.36
CA GLY A 590 -5.33 9.10 39.07
C GLY A 590 -3.91 8.58 39.20
N ILE A 591 -3.09 9.14 40.08
CA ILE A 591 -1.77 8.57 40.41
C ILE A 591 -1.91 7.17 41.02
N ALA A 592 -2.90 6.93 41.88
CA ALA A 592 -3.14 5.60 42.43
C ALA A 592 -3.61 4.61 41.35
N GLY A 593 -4.51 5.02 40.45
CA GLY A 593 -4.96 4.21 39.31
C GLY A 593 -3.80 3.84 38.38
N LEU A 594 -2.99 4.83 38.01
CA LEU A 594 -1.79 4.64 37.19
C LEU A 594 -0.78 3.68 37.84
N VAL A 595 -0.54 3.79 39.14
CA VAL A 595 0.39 2.92 39.89
C VAL A 595 -0.20 1.51 40.11
N LEU A 596 -1.52 1.38 40.28
CA LEU A 596 -2.19 0.09 40.41
C LEU A 596 -2.28 -0.66 39.07
N ARG A 597 -2.40 0.05 37.95
CA ARG A 597 -2.46 -0.51 36.60
C ARG A 597 -1.08 -0.80 35.99
N GLY A 598 -0.02 -0.24 36.56
CA GLY A 598 1.37 -0.69 36.33
C GLY A 598 1.79 -0.63 34.86
N ASN A 599 2.09 -1.79 34.27
CA ASN A 599 2.51 -1.89 32.88
C ASN A 599 1.32 -1.99 31.90
N ASP A 600 0.11 -2.32 32.37
CA ASP A 600 -1.10 -2.57 31.56
C ASP A 600 -1.73 -1.29 30.96
N ILE A 601 -0.97 -0.19 31.00
CA ILE A 601 -1.24 1.07 30.30
C ILE A 601 -0.49 1.15 28.96
N PHE A 602 0.47 0.25 28.72
CA PHE A 602 1.35 0.25 27.54
C PHE A 602 0.98 -0.88 26.58
N ASN A 603 0.74 -0.53 25.32
CA ASN A 603 0.57 -1.50 24.22
C ASN A 603 1.94 -2.04 23.73
N ILE A 604 1.94 -3.02 22.82
CA ILE A 604 3.14 -3.55 22.17
C ILE A 604 4.02 -2.49 21.48
N ASP A 605 3.45 -1.35 21.10
CA ASP A 605 4.20 -0.16 20.62
C ASP A 605 5.26 0.34 21.62
N PHE A 606 5.10 0.00 22.90
CA PHE A 606 5.93 0.43 24.03
C PHE A 606 6.52 -0.75 24.83
N THR A 607 5.84 -1.89 24.93
CA THR A 607 6.35 -3.09 25.62
C THR A 607 7.19 -4.00 24.72
N GLY A 608 6.91 -4.02 23.41
CA GLY A 608 7.28 -5.11 22.52
C GLY A 608 6.38 -6.34 22.68
N GLY A 609 6.37 -7.21 21.66
CA GLY A 609 5.57 -8.43 21.59
C GLY A 609 4.86 -8.62 20.24
N SER A 610 3.70 -9.28 20.27
CA SER A 610 2.82 -9.49 19.11
C SER A 610 1.35 -9.23 19.43
N SER A 611 0.58 -8.97 18.39
CA SER A 611 -0.86 -8.71 18.44
C SER A 611 -1.54 -9.40 17.26
N VAL A 612 -2.38 -10.40 17.54
CA VAL A 612 -3.14 -11.17 16.54
C VAL A 612 -4.61 -10.85 16.71
N THR A 613 -5.26 -10.36 15.66
CA THR A 613 -6.73 -10.26 15.62
C THR A 613 -7.29 -11.56 15.10
N MET A 614 -8.22 -12.16 15.85
CA MET A 614 -9.00 -13.33 15.46
C MET A 614 -10.47 -12.95 15.23
N VAL A 615 -11.15 -13.73 14.38
CA VAL A 615 -12.59 -13.64 14.14
C VAL A 615 -13.25 -14.95 14.57
N LEU A 616 -14.37 -14.87 15.26
CA LEU A 616 -15.19 -16.01 15.68
C LEU A 616 -16.40 -16.18 14.75
N ASN A 617 -16.89 -17.41 14.62
CA ASN A 617 -18.14 -17.76 13.94
C ASN A 617 -19.36 -17.28 14.75
N ASP A 618 -19.38 -17.57 16.05
CA ASP A 618 -20.42 -17.15 16.99
C ASP A 618 -19.96 -15.94 17.83
N ALA A 619 -20.88 -15.03 18.14
CA ALA A 619 -20.62 -13.96 19.10
C ALA A 619 -20.42 -14.55 20.51
N MET A 620 -19.23 -14.39 21.08
CA MET A 620 -18.92 -14.75 22.46
C MET A 620 -18.73 -13.49 23.31
N PRO A 621 -19.22 -13.44 24.56
CA PRO A 621 -18.92 -12.34 25.48
C PRO A 621 -17.42 -12.18 25.75
N TYR A 622 -16.94 -10.93 25.87
CA TYR A 622 -15.55 -10.61 26.19
C TYR A 622 -14.97 -11.42 27.35
N ALA A 623 -15.74 -11.59 28.43
CA ALA A 623 -15.33 -12.35 29.62
C ALA A 623 -15.08 -13.83 29.31
N ASP A 624 -15.91 -14.47 28.49
CA ASP A 624 -15.80 -15.88 28.14
C ASP A 624 -14.63 -16.12 27.18
N VAL A 625 -14.37 -15.17 26.27
CA VAL A 625 -13.20 -15.21 25.37
C VAL A 625 -11.91 -15.00 26.15
N LYS A 626 -11.89 -14.00 27.05
CA LYS A 626 -10.74 -13.74 27.92
C LYS A 626 -10.44 -14.96 28.80
N GLN A 627 -11.42 -15.49 29.51
CA GLN A 627 -11.24 -16.69 30.34
C GLN A 627 -10.82 -17.91 29.49
N THR A 628 -11.32 -18.06 28.24
CA THR A 628 -10.89 -19.15 27.35
C THR A 628 -9.41 -19.07 26.98
N ILE A 629 -8.80 -17.88 26.98
CA ILE A 629 -7.35 -17.69 26.76
C ILE A 629 -6.59 -17.96 28.06
N GLU A 630 -7.03 -17.37 29.18
CA GLU A 630 -6.41 -17.54 30.51
C GLU A 630 -6.41 -19.01 30.97
N ASP A 631 -7.52 -19.74 30.84
CA ASP A 631 -7.66 -21.15 31.29
C ASP A 631 -6.93 -22.17 30.39
N LYS A 632 -6.43 -21.79 29.20
CA LYS A 632 -5.94 -22.74 28.18
C LYS A 632 -4.59 -22.42 27.52
N THR A 633 -4.00 -21.25 27.73
CA THR A 633 -2.79 -20.84 27.01
C THR A 633 -1.69 -20.33 27.94
N ASP A 634 -0.44 -20.67 27.62
CA ASP A 634 0.76 -20.15 28.32
C ASP A 634 1.05 -18.66 27.97
N LEU A 635 0.04 -17.91 27.53
CA LEU A 635 0.11 -16.49 27.18
C LEU A 635 -0.27 -15.58 28.36
N ASP A 636 -0.98 -16.10 29.37
CA ASP A 636 -1.46 -15.34 30.54
C ASP A 636 -0.29 -14.76 31.38
N GLU A 637 0.77 -15.55 31.62
CA GLU A 637 1.97 -15.11 32.35
C GLU A 637 2.78 -13.99 31.63
N LYS A 638 2.36 -13.55 30.43
CA LYS A 638 3.09 -12.64 29.53
C LYS A 638 2.33 -11.34 29.20
N ASN A 639 1.62 -10.77 30.19
CA ASN A 639 0.84 -9.53 30.09
C ASN A 639 -0.18 -9.54 28.93
N LEU A 640 -1.08 -10.52 28.93
CA LEU A 640 -2.12 -10.62 27.91
C LEU A 640 -3.10 -9.43 27.96
N THR A 641 -3.28 -8.71 26.85
CA THR A 641 -4.40 -7.76 26.70
C THR A 641 -5.33 -8.18 25.57
N LEU A 642 -6.62 -8.30 25.88
CA LEU A 642 -7.70 -8.60 24.94
C LEU A 642 -8.49 -7.32 24.63
N VAL A 643 -8.74 -7.04 23.35
CA VAL A 643 -9.55 -5.90 22.89
C VAL A 643 -10.62 -6.41 21.92
N GLU A 644 -11.88 -6.03 22.13
CA GLU A 644 -12.98 -6.31 21.20
C GLU A 644 -12.99 -5.26 20.06
N VAL A 645 -13.23 -5.69 18.82
CA VAL A 645 -13.06 -4.84 17.61
C VAL A 645 -14.35 -4.76 16.79
N GLY A 646 -15.19 -3.79 17.15
CA GLY A 646 -16.53 -3.58 16.57
C GLY A 646 -17.63 -3.98 17.55
N ASP A 647 -18.89 -3.84 17.12
CA ASP A 647 -20.07 -3.91 18.02
C ASP A 647 -20.71 -5.32 18.14
N THR A 648 -20.05 -6.38 17.68
CA THR A 648 -20.71 -7.71 17.47
C THR A 648 -20.19 -8.87 18.33
N GLY A 649 -19.20 -8.70 19.22
CA GLY A 649 -18.68 -9.81 20.03
C GLY A 649 -18.03 -10.96 19.24
N THR A 650 -17.69 -10.74 17.96
CA THR A 650 -17.06 -11.75 17.08
C THR A 650 -15.59 -11.51 16.82
N ARG A 651 -15.07 -10.28 16.97
CA ARG A 651 -13.70 -9.92 16.61
C ARG A 651 -12.90 -9.50 17.83
N TYR A 652 -11.75 -10.12 18.02
CA TYR A 652 -10.91 -9.95 19.20
C TYR A 652 -9.44 -9.84 18.83
N THR A 653 -8.78 -8.77 19.28
CA THR A 653 -7.34 -8.62 19.22
C THR A 653 -6.72 -9.14 20.50
N VAL A 654 -5.90 -10.19 20.36
CA VAL A 654 -5.12 -10.80 21.44
C VAL A 654 -3.70 -10.29 21.35
N THR A 655 -3.25 -9.59 22.38
CA THR A 655 -1.92 -8.99 22.46
C THR A 655 -1.11 -9.69 23.56
N SER A 656 0.16 -10.01 23.27
CA SER A 656 1.06 -10.76 24.14
C SER A 656 2.49 -10.22 24.03
N VAL A 657 3.31 -10.37 25.07
CA VAL A 657 4.74 -10.04 25.04
C VAL A 657 5.57 -11.07 24.22
N GLU A 658 4.97 -12.17 23.78
CA GLU A 658 5.64 -13.13 22.87
C GLU A 658 5.99 -12.47 21.52
N GLU A 659 7.25 -12.55 21.07
CA GLU A 659 7.69 -11.87 19.83
C GLU A 659 7.41 -12.70 18.55
N ASN A 660 7.03 -13.98 18.67
CA ASN A 660 6.69 -14.83 17.51
C ASN A 660 5.18 -14.92 17.26
N VAL A 661 4.72 -14.20 16.23
CA VAL A 661 3.31 -14.18 15.79
C VAL A 661 2.80 -15.58 15.44
N ASN A 662 3.60 -16.39 14.75
CA ASN A 662 3.19 -17.70 14.27
C ASN A 662 2.85 -18.65 15.43
N ASP A 663 3.59 -18.57 16.53
CA ASP A 663 3.34 -19.39 17.72
C ASP A 663 2.06 -18.95 18.44
N VAL A 664 1.73 -17.65 18.41
CA VAL A 664 0.47 -17.10 18.94
C VAL A 664 -0.71 -17.49 18.05
N GLU A 665 -0.59 -17.39 16.72
CA GLU A 665 -1.61 -17.85 15.76
C GLU A 665 -1.87 -19.35 15.90
N GLU A 666 -0.82 -20.18 16.00
CA GLU A 666 -0.97 -21.62 16.20
C GLU A 666 -1.60 -21.94 17.58
N THR A 667 -1.27 -21.18 18.63
CA THR A 667 -1.85 -21.33 19.96
C THR A 667 -3.33 -20.93 19.98
N LEU A 668 -3.71 -19.82 19.36
CA LEU A 668 -5.11 -19.40 19.24
C LEU A 668 -5.91 -20.36 18.36
N GLY A 669 -5.32 -20.83 17.26
CA GLY A 669 -5.88 -21.88 16.39
C GLY A 669 -6.20 -23.16 17.17
N LYS A 670 -5.26 -23.67 17.98
CA LYS A 670 -5.48 -24.82 18.87
C LYS A 670 -6.53 -24.58 19.97
N THR A 671 -6.67 -23.33 20.42
CA THR A 671 -7.49 -22.98 21.59
C THR A 671 -8.97 -22.76 21.25
N PHE A 672 -9.24 -22.13 20.10
CA PHE A 672 -10.58 -21.80 19.62
C PHE A 672 -11.07 -22.76 18.52
N GLY A 673 -10.18 -23.29 17.67
CA GLY A 673 -10.50 -24.31 16.65
C GLY A 673 -11.67 -23.91 15.78
N ASP A 674 -12.67 -24.79 15.68
CA ASP A 674 -13.92 -24.63 14.92
C ASP A 674 -14.73 -23.36 15.27
N LYS A 675 -14.43 -22.69 16.39
CA LYS A 675 -15.02 -21.38 16.72
C LYS A 675 -14.45 -20.24 15.88
N LEU A 676 -13.26 -20.37 15.30
CA LEU A 676 -12.66 -19.34 14.46
C LEU A 676 -13.35 -19.31 13.09
N LYS A 677 -13.58 -18.10 12.56
CA LYS A 677 -14.13 -17.92 11.22
C LYS A 677 -13.09 -18.38 10.20
N THR A 678 -13.43 -19.37 9.38
CA THR A 678 -12.61 -19.86 8.27
C THR A 678 -13.17 -19.30 6.95
N TYR A 679 -12.35 -19.32 5.90
CA TYR A 679 -12.82 -19.00 4.55
C TYR A 679 -13.77 -20.10 4.07
N ARG A 680 -15.04 -19.80 3.75
CA ARG A 680 -15.97 -20.82 3.24
C ARG A 680 -16.03 -20.80 1.72
N VAL A 681 -15.76 -21.98 1.15
CA VAL A 681 -16.08 -22.34 -0.23
C VAL A 681 -17.13 -23.43 -0.21
N GLU A 682 -18.18 -23.26 -1.00
CA GLU A 682 -19.13 -24.33 -1.33
C GLU A 682 -18.92 -24.76 -2.78
N VAL A 683 -18.45 -26.00 -2.95
CA VAL A 683 -18.41 -26.67 -4.25
C VAL A 683 -19.80 -27.24 -4.53
N LYS A 684 -20.43 -26.81 -5.63
CA LYS A 684 -21.77 -27.20 -6.07
C LYS A 684 -21.74 -27.71 -7.50
N ASP A 685 -22.76 -28.48 -7.87
CA ASP A 685 -23.07 -28.88 -9.25
C ASP A 685 -21.89 -29.46 -10.06
N LEU A 686 -21.10 -30.33 -9.44
CA LEU A 686 -20.09 -31.19 -10.10
C LEU A 686 -20.73 -31.98 -11.25
N LYS A 687 -20.39 -31.62 -12.49
CA LYS A 687 -20.94 -32.21 -13.73
C LYS A 687 -19.82 -32.54 -14.72
N THR A 688 -19.95 -33.67 -15.41
CA THR A 688 -19.09 -34.02 -16.54
C THR A 688 -19.44 -33.19 -17.77
N VAL A 689 -18.44 -32.65 -18.46
CA VAL A 689 -18.58 -31.98 -19.76
C VAL A 689 -18.92 -33.05 -20.81
N GLY A 690 -20.17 -33.06 -21.27
CA GLY A 690 -20.70 -34.05 -22.23
C GLY A 690 -20.72 -33.55 -23.68
N ASP A 691 -20.71 -34.48 -24.64
CA ASP A 691 -20.60 -34.20 -26.07
C ASP A 691 -21.82 -33.49 -26.70
N ASP A 692 -22.96 -33.42 -26.01
CA ASP A 692 -24.27 -33.07 -26.59
C ASP A 692 -24.59 -31.56 -26.67
N GLU A 693 -23.71 -30.64 -26.27
CA GLU A 693 -23.99 -29.19 -26.32
C GLU A 693 -23.56 -28.47 -27.62
N GLN A 694 -23.14 -29.21 -28.65
CA GLN A 694 -22.92 -28.67 -30.01
C GLN A 694 -24.20 -28.40 -30.82
N ALA A 695 -25.21 -27.70 -30.27
CA ALA A 695 -26.40 -27.31 -31.07
C ALA A 695 -27.28 -26.13 -30.57
N SER A 696 -26.75 -24.95 -30.21
CA SER A 696 -27.57 -23.72 -30.36
C SER A 696 -26.76 -22.45 -30.68
N VAL A 697 -26.84 -21.99 -31.94
CA VAL A 697 -26.20 -20.74 -32.38
C VAL A 697 -27.11 -19.55 -32.09
N GLY A 698 -26.86 -18.86 -30.98
CA GLY A 698 -27.18 -17.44 -30.86
C GLY A 698 -26.18 -16.59 -31.67
N PRO A 699 -26.59 -15.54 -32.39
CA PRO A 699 -25.69 -14.79 -33.26
C PRO A 699 -24.65 -14.01 -32.44
N ALA A 700 -23.36 -14.24 -32.76
CA ALA A 700 -22.24 -13.62 -32.07
C ALA A 700 -22.28 -12.09 -32.15
N ARG A 701 -22.08 -11.42 -31.00
CA ARG A 701 -21.76 -9.99 -30.94
C ARG A 701 -20.25 -9.81 -30.81
N SER A 702 -19.57 -9.73 -31.95
CA SER A 702 -18.14 -9.39 -31.99
C SER A 702 -17.90 -7.94 -31.54
N SER A 703 -17.02 -7.75 -30.56
CA SER A 703 -16.61 -6.45 -30.03
C SER A 703 -15.49 -5.81 -30.87
N ALA A 704 -15.75 -5.60 -32.16
CA ALA A 704 -14.87 -4.82 -33.04
C ALA A 704 -15.19 -3.32 -32.95
N ALA A 705 -14.17 -2.46 -33.05
CA ALA A 705 -14.24 -1.06 -32.58
C ALA A 705 -14.50 0.00 -33.66
N ALA A 706 -14.99 1.17 -33.21
CA ALA A 706 -15.13 2.47 -33.91
C ALA A 706 -16.12 2.50 -35.10
N LEU A 707 -17.10 3.42 -35.15
CA LEU A 707 -16.88 4.82 -35.51
C LEU A 707 -18.11 5.70 -35.22
N TRP A 708 -17.88 6.88 -34.65
CA TRP A 708 -18.70 8.09 -34.85
C TRP A 708 -17.72 9.24 -35.12
N PRO A 709 -18.00 10.12 -36.11
CA PRO A 709 -18.83 11.29 -35.80
C PRO A 709 -19.74 11.78 -36.96
N ALA A 710 -20.64 12.72 -36.61
CA ALA A 710 -21.58 13.46 -37.49
C ALA A 710 -22.69 12.59 -38.12
N ASN A 711 -23.95 13.03 -38.24
CA ASN A 711 -24.43 14.38 -38.53
C ASN A 711 -25.42 14.96 -37.46
N PRO A 712 -25.91 16.20 -37.60
CA PRO A 712 -26.48 16.98 -36.49
C PRO A 712 -28.03 17.04 -36.45
N LEU A 713 -28.54 17.79 -35.47
CA LEU A 713 -29.94 18.26 -35.35
C LEU A 713 -30.99 17.25 -34.85
N ALA A 714 -30.70 16.54 -33.76
CA ALA A 714 -31.71 15.88 -32.91
C ALA A 714 -31.98 16.67 -31.62
N TRP A 715 -32.37 17.94 -31.74
CA TRP A 715 -32.83 18.78 -30.63
C TRP A 715 -34.35 18.92 -30.71
N VAL A 716 -35.08 18.42 -29.69
CA VAL A 716 -36.39 18.88 -29.18
C VAL A 716 -36.88 17.85 -28.14
N THR A 717 -37.20 18.35 -26.94
CA THR A 717 -37.98 17.74 -25.82
C THR A 717 -37.96 16.20 -25.64
N LEU A 718 -37.52 15.62 -24.52
CA LEU A 718 -37.21 16.16 -23.18
C LEU A 718 -38.38 16.86 -22.46
N LEU A 719 -39.36 16.04 -22.03
CA LEU A 719 -40.27 16.25 -20.89
C LEU A 719 -40.35 14.88 -20.18
N GLN A 720 -39.68 14.67 -19.04
CA GLN A 720 -40.29 14.71 -17.70
C GLN A 720 -41.68 14.03 -17.67
N ALA A 721 -41.80 12.73 -17.32
CA ALA A 721 -41.78 12.13 -15.97
C ALA A 721 -43.16 12.29 -15.23
N PRO A 722 -43.53 11.48 -14.20
CA PRO A 722 -42.70 10.54 -13.41
C PRO A 722 -43.39 9.19 -13.00
N ASP A 723 -42.76 8.49 -12.04
CA ASP A 723 -43.28 7.63 -10.95
C ASP A 723 -44.13 6.34 -11.15
N ALA A 724 -43.62 5.28 -10.50
CA ALA A 724 -44.26 4.29 -9.61
C ALA A 724 -45.59 3.57 -9.97
N GLU A 725 -45.56 2.24 -9.82
CA GLU A 725 -46.77 1.44 -9.60
C GLU A 725 -47.24 1.54 -8.14
N ILE A 726 -48.55 1.76 -7.96
CA ILE A 726 -49.31 1.52 -6.73
C ILE A 726 -50.46 0.57 -7.10
N GLU A 727 -50.91 -0.23 -6.12
CA GLU A 727 -51.93 -1.27 -6.28
C GLU A 727 -53.19 -0.81 -7.01
N THR A 728 -53.77 -1.72 -7.81
CA THR A 728 -55.01 -1.52 -8.54
C THR A 728 -56.21 -1.37 -7.61
N ASP A 729 -57.11 -0.43 -7.90
CA ASP A 729 -58.53 -0.70 -7.71
C ASP A 729 -59.42 -0.10 -8.82
N SER A 730 -60.32 -0.98 -9.28
CA SER A 730 -61.52 -0.90 -10.14
C SER A 730 -61.94 0.36 -10.96
N GLU A 731 -62.37 0.05 -12.20
CA GLU A 731 -63.50 0.63 -12.97
C GLU A 731 -63.40 1.96 -13.79
N ALA A 732 -63.28 1.79 -15.12
CA ALA A 732 -64.38 1.96 -16.09
C ALA A 732 -64.44 3.15 -17.12
N ILE A 733 -64.11 2.81 -18.38
CA ILE A 733 -64.79 3.14 -19.67
C ILE A 733 -65.04 4.63 -20.07
N ILE A 734 -64.42 5.08 -21.19
CA ILE A 734 -65.03 5.50 -22.48
C ILE A 734 -63.93 6.01 -23.43
N ALA A 735 -64.11 5.85 -24.75
CA ALA A 735 -63.17 6.24 -25.80
C ALA A 735 -63.62 7.49 -26.57
N ASP A 736 -62.72 8.10 -27.34
CA ASP A 736 -62.83 8.23 -28.80
C ASP A 736 -61.54 8.83 -29.40
N ALA A 737 -61.37 8.79 -30.73
CA ALA A 737 -60.16 9.21 -31.46
C ALA A 737 -60.49 9.80 -32.84
N GLU A 738 -59.68 10.73 -33.36
CA GLU A 738 -59.84 11.26 -34.72
C GLU A 738 -58.54 11.92 -35.29
N THR A 739 -58.24 11.62 -36.57
CA THR A 739 -57.74 12.50 -37.69
C THR A 739 -56.51 13.44 -37.56
N GLU A 740 -55.72 13.76 -38.61
CA GLU A 740 -55.46 13.18 -39.96
C GLU A 740 -54.20 13.82 -40.63
N SER A 741 -53.83 13.32 -41.83
CA SER A 741 -53.16 14.03 -42.96
C SER A 741 -51.61 14.21 -43.04
N ALA A 742 -51.13 14.27 -44.29
CA ALA A 742 -49.76 14.48 -44.83
C ALA A 742 -49.89 15.44 -46.07
N PRO A 743 -48.98 15.57 -47.09
CA PRO A 743 -47.67 14.96 -47.43
C PRO A 743 -46.58 16.06 -47.72
N ASP A 744 -45.65 16.14 -48.70
CA ASP A 744 -45.24 15.34 -49.90
C ASP A 744 -43.85 15.79 -50.47
N GLU A 745 -43.45 15.23 -51.63
CA GLU A 745 -42.55 15.72 -52.72
C GLU A 745 -40.98 15.68 -52.63
N ASP A 746 -40.41 14.62 -53.27
CA ASP A 746 -39.69 14.62 -54.58
C ASP A 746 -38.14 14.81 -54.77
N ALA A 747 -37.67 14.29 -55.92
CA ALA A 747 -36.47 14.57 -56.73
C ALA A 747 -35.15 13.73 -56.63
N THR A 748 -34.68 13.30 -57.80
CA THR A 748 -33.61 12.33 -58.17
C THR A 748 -32.22 12.92 -58.50
N GLU A 749 -31.12 12.12 -58.47
CA GLU A 749 -30.21 11.82 -59.61
C GLU A 749 -29.10 10.76 -59.29
N SER A 750 -28.10 10.51 -60.15
CA SER A 750 -27.45 9.18 -60.34
C SER A 750 -25.96 9.17 -60.84
N VAL A 751 -25.40 7.96 -61.17
CA VAL A 751 -24.31 7.63 -62.16
C VAL A 751 -22.94 7.01 -61.66
N GLU A 752 -22.45 5.94 -62.35
CA GLU A 752 -21.07 5.35 -62.54
C GLU A 752 -20.21 4.80 -61.34
N GLU A 753 -19.23 3.85 -61.48
CA GLU A 753 -18.97 2.67 -62.37
C GLU A 753 -17.77 1.79 -61.87
N LEU A 754 -17.47 0.64 -62.53
CA LEU A 754 -16.21 -0.18 -62.56
C LEU A 754 -15.76 -0.92 -61.25
N THR A 755 -15.74 -2.27 -61.10
CA THR A 755 -14.95 -3.40 -61.72
C THR A 755 -13.47 -3.52 -61.23
N VAL A 756 -12.75 -4.66 -61.16
CA VAL A 756 -12.78 -6.03 -61.80
C VAL A 756 -12.43 -7.16 -60.77
N GLU A 757 -12.62 -8.44 -61.16
CA GLU A 757 -12.43 -9.71 -60.42
C GLU A 757 -10.97 -10.20 -60.20
N THR A 758 -10.80 -11.28 -59.39
CA THR A 758 -10.03 -12.56 -59.64
C THR A 758 -9.81 -13.33 -58.31
N GLU A 759 -9.66 -14.66 -58.21
CA GLU A 759 -10.18 -15.84 -58.95
C GLU A 759 -10.08 -17.11 -58.03
N SER A 760 -10.56 -18.28 -58.44
CA SER A 760 -10.46 -19.60 -57.73
C SER A 760 -9.51 -20.57 -58.48
N PRO A 761 -9.37 -21.91 -58.27
CA PRO A 761 -10.17 -22.90 -57.51
C PRO A 761 -9.37 -23.99 -56.70
N ALA A 762 -10.08 -25.04 -56.24
CA ALA A 762 -9.56 -26.35 -55.74
C ALA A 762 -9.66 -27.44 -56.88
N PRO A 763 -9.75 -28.79 -56.69
CA PRO A 763 -9.55 -29.71 -55.53
C PRO A 763 -8.75 -31.02 -55.88
N ALA A 764 -8.69 -32.04 -54.98
CA ALA A 764 -8.68 -33.49 -55.29
C ALA A 764 -8.67 -34.41 -54.03
N ASP A 765 -9.23 -35.62 -54.13
CA ASP A 765 -9.27 -36.69 -53.09
C ASP A 765 -8.21 -37.79 -53.30
N ASP A 766 -7.87 -38.57 -52.25
CA ASP A 766 -7.97 -40.06 -52.27
C ASP A 766 -7.69 -40.71 -50.89
N GLN A 767 -8.18 -41.95 -50.68
CA GLN A 767 -8.01 -42.80 -49.49
C GLN A 767 -7.43 -44.19 -49.90
N PRO A 768 -6.74 -44.99 -49.04
CA PRO A 768 -7.37 -45.66 -47.89
C PRO A 768 -6.43 -45.91 -46.67
N ALA A 769 -6.88 -46.70 -45.68
CA ALA A 769 -6.25 -46.86 -44.34
C ALA A 769 -5.64 -48.27 -44.05
N SER A 770 -4.72 -48.34 -43.06
CA SER A 770 -4.50 -49.52 -42.19
C SER A 770 -3.75 -49.16 -40.87
N ASP A 771 -4.31 -49.61 -39.75
CA ASP A 771 -3.70 -50.22 -38.54
C ASP A 771 -2.65 -49.49 -37.64
N GLU A 772 -3.15 -49.08 -36.45
CA GLU A 772 -2.60 -49.22 -35.06
C GLU A 772 -1.11 -48.96 -34.72
N ALA A 773 -0.83 -47.98 -33.84
CA ALA A 773 -0.47 -48.21 -32.42
C ALA A 773 -0.36 -46.91 -31.56
N ASP A 774 -0.68 -47.03 -30.27
CA ASP A 774 -0.68 -46.06 -29.16
C ASP A 774 0.23 -44.80 -29.18
N GLY A 775 -0.36 -43.65 -28.84
CA GLY A 775 0.34 -42.43 -28.41
C GLY A 775 -0.60 -41.23 -28.20
N ALA A 776 -0.83 -40.82 -26.95
CA ALA A 776 -1.71 -39.68 -26.64
C ALA A 776 -1.06 -38.33 -27.00
N PRO A 777 -1.73 -37.45 -27.76
CA PRO A 777 -1.17 -36.16 -28.17
C PRO A 777 -1.31 -35.07 -27.09
N ALA A 778 -0.38 -34.11 -27.08
CA ALA A 778 -0.53 -32.89 -26.32
C ALA A 778 -1.54 -31.94 -26.99
N ALA A 779 -2.26 -31.14 -26.20
CA ALA A 779 -3.16 -30.12 -26.71
C ALA A 779 -2.38 -29.01 -27.44
N ALA A 780 -2.95 -28.50 -28.54
CA ALA A 780 -2.51 -27.28 -29.21
C ALA A 780 -3.42 -26.12 -28.76
N GLU A 781 -2.86 -24.90 -28.68
CA GLU A 781 -3.58 -23.69 -28.26
C GLU A 781 -4.16 -22.94 -29.46
N ASP A 782 -5.32 -22.28 -29.27
CA ASP A 782 -5.94 -21.41 -30.28
C ASP A 782 -5.25 -20.03 -30.34
N SER A 783 -5.57 -19.22 -31.37
CA SER A 783 -4.86 -17.97 -31.70
C SER A 783 -4.85 -16.89 -30.62
N ASP A 784 -5.74 -16.96 -29.63
CA ASP A 784 -5.81 -16.05 -28.48
C ASP A 784 -5.11 -16.59 -27.22
N GLY A 785 -4.36 -17.71 -27.32
CA GLY A 785 -3.61 -18.31 -26.21
C GLY A 785 -4.48 -19.04 -25.18
N LYS A 786 -5.65 -19.54 -25.60
CA LYS A 786 -6.54 -20.37 -24.76
C LYS A 786 -6.48 -21.84 -25.19
N PRO A 787 -6.68 -22.80 -24.27
CA PRO A 787 -6.91 -24.19 -24.64
C PRO A 787 -8.24 -24.31 -25.42
N PRO A 788 -8.27 -25.02 -26.55
CA PRO A 788 -9.47 -25.20 -27.37
C PRO A 788 -10.56 -25.93 -26.59
N GLU A 789 -11.81 -25.77 -26.99
CA GLU A 789 -12.95 -26.38 -26.26
C GLU A 789 -12.89 -27.92 -26.25
N SER A 790 -12.27 -28.51 -27.29
CA SER A 790 -11.96 -29.94 -27.36
C SER A 790 -11.03 -30.45 -26.25
N ALA A 791 -10.26 -29.58 -25.59
CA ALA A 791 -9.40 -29.95 -24.47
C ALA A 791 -10.15 -30.18 -23.15
N PHE A 792 -11.45 -29.83 -23.08
CA PHE A 792 -12.29 -29.98 -21.89
C PHE A 792 -13.35 -31.09 -22.02
N VAL A 793 -13.43 -31.76 -23.17
CA VAL A 793 -14.35 -32.89 -23.42
C VAL A 793 -14.03 -34.05 -22.48
N GLY A 794 -15.03 -34.56 -21.75
CA GLY A 794 -14.84 -35.56 -20.69
C GLY A 794 -14.21 -35.01 -19.40
N GLY A 795 -13.98 -33.70 -19.32
CA GLY A 795 -13.59 -32.99 -18.10
C GLY A 795 -14.76 -32.81 -17.13
N THR A 796 -14.52 -32.06 -16.06
CA THR A 796 -15.48 -31.81 -14.98
C THR A 796 -15.60 -30.31 -14.72
N THR A 797 -16.82 -29.78 -14.66
CA THR A 797 -17.13 -28.43 -14.21
C THR A 797 -17.71 -28.47 -12.80
N ALA A 798 -17.29 -27.53 -11.95
CA ALA A 798 -17.85 -27.29 -10.62
C ALA A 798 -18.16 -25.80 -10.43
N GLN A 799 -19.25 -25.49 -9.73
CA GLN A 799 -19.56 -24.13 -9.29
C GLN A 799 -18.97 -23.91 -7.91
N LEU A 800 -18.22 -22.81 -7.74
CA LEU A 800 -17.54 -22.42 -6.51
C LEU A 800 -18.19 -21.12 -6.01
N THR A 801 -19.08 -21.25 -5.04
CA THR A 801 -19.59 -20.07 -4.31
C THR A 801 -18.65 -19.79 -3.14
N PHE A 802 -18.07 -18.60 -3.14
CA PHE A 802 -17.35 -18.03 -2.00
C PHE A 802 -18.32 -17.24 -1.15
N ASP A 803 -18.35 -17.55 0.14
CA ASP A 803 -19.18 -16.85 1.11
C ASP A 803 -18.33 -16.49 2.34
N LEU A 804 -18.45 -15.24 2.79
CA LEU A 804 -17.86 -14.82 4.06
C LEU A 804 -18.80 -15.05 5.25
N GLY A 805 -20.01 -15.59 5.03
CA GLY A 805 -20.93 -16.12 6.03
C GLY A 805 -21.75 -15.05 6.74
N GLU A 806 -23.07 -15.26 6.76
CA GLU A 806 -24.15 -14.39 7.26
C GLU A 806 -23.71 -13.39 8.36
N GLY A 807 -23.84 -12.10 8.03
CA GLY A 807 -23.42 -10.97 8.85
C GLY A 807 -23.23 -9.75 7.95
N ASP A 808 -24.18 -8.82 8.01
CA ASP A 808 -24.29 -7.60 7.20
C ASP A 808 -24.61 -7.82 5.70
N GLU A 809 -25.90 -8.06 5.39
CA GLU A 809 -26.44 -8.20 4.01
C GLU A 809 -26.36 -6.90 3.16
N ASP A 810 -26.00 -5.76 3.78
CA ASP A 810 -26.07 -4.41 3.18
C ASP A 810 -24.84 -4.02 2.32
N GLU A 811 -23.74 -4.80 2.31
CA GLU A 811 -22.52 -4.45 1.55
C GLU A 811 -22.50 -5.02 0.11
N GLU A 812 -22.82 -4.18 -0.89
CA GLU A 812 -22.61 -4.50 -2.31
C GLU A 812 -21.11 -4.61 -2.69
N GLY A 813 -20.54 -5.80 -2.51
CA GLY A 813 -19.52 -6.34 -3.42
C GLY A 813 -18.07 -6.39 -2.94
N SER A 814 -17.83 -6.91 -1.74
CA SER A 814 -16.46 -7.22 -1.23
C SER A 814 -16.18 -8.73 -1.08
N ASP A 815 -17.18 -9.59 -0.91
CA ASP A 815 -17.05 -10.91 -0.25
C ASP A 815 -16.68 -12.05 -1.21
N GLY A 816 -15.79 -11.77 -2.14
CA GLY A 816 -15.38 -12.68 -3.20
C GLY A 816 -13.88 -12.91 -3.27
N VAL A 817 -13.48 -13.81 -4.17
CA VAL A 817 -12.07 -14.08 -4.49
C VAL A 817 -11.74 -13.51 -5.88
N ASN A 818 -10.49 -13.06 -6.05
CA ASN A 818 -9.94 -12.53 -7.30
C ASN A 818 -9.39 -13.68 -8.16
N TYR A 819 -9.51 -13.58 -9.49
CA TYR A 819 -9.09 -14.61 -10.47
C TYR A 819 -7.75 -15.26 -10.13
N SER A 820 -6.70 -14.43 -9.97
CA SER A 820 -5.33 -14.91 -9.71
C SER A 820 -5.18 -15.68 -8.39
N THR A 821 -5.94 -15.31 -7.37
CA THR A 821 -5.96 -16.01 -6.07
C THR A 821 -6.63 -17.38 -6.22
N LEU A 822 -7.80 -17.44 -6.88
CA LEU A 822 -8.48 -18.71 -7.17
C LEU A 822 -7.62 -19.64 -8.04
N GLU A 823 -7.01 -19.08 -9.08
CA GLU A 823 -6.08 -19.77 -9.97
C GLU A 823 -4.87 -20.36 -9.21
N SER A 824 -4.30 -19.61 -8.26
CA SER A 824 -3.21 -20.11 -7.42
C SER A 824 -3.65 -21.31 -6.55
N MET A 825 -4.82 -21.22 -5.92
CA MET A 825 -5.36 -22.27 -5.04
C MET A 825 -5.72 -23.53 -5.83
N LEU A 826 -6.29 -23.38 -7.04
CA LEU A 826 -6.60 -24.50 -7.93
C LEU A 826 -5.33 -25.19 -8.47
N LYS A 827 -4.27 -24.43 -8.79
CA LYS A 827 -2.96 -25.01 -9.18
C LYS A 827 -2.34 -25.79 -8.02
N ASP A 828 -2.45 -25.28 -6.80
CA ASP A 828 -2.00 -25.94 -5.58
C ASP A 828 -2.74 -27.27 -5.33
N SER A 829 -4.07 -27.32 -5.49
CA SER A 829 -4.83 -28.57 -5.33
C SER A 829 -4.58 -29.55 -6.47
N LEU A 830 -4.47 -29.08 -7.72
CA LEU A 830 -4.05 -29.92 -8.85
C LEU A 830 -2.66 -30.53 -8.62
N ALA A 831 -1.70 -29.75 -8.09
CA ALA A 831 -0.37 -30.26 -7.77
C ALA A 831 -0.38 -31.29 -6.62
N ALA A 832 -1.17 -31.07 -5.57
CA ALA A 832 -1.33 -32.01 -4.46
C ALA A 832 -1.87 -33.38 -4.89
N HIS A 833 -2.61 -33.45 -6.01
CA HIS A 833 -3.17 -34.68 -6.59
C HIS A 833 -2.40 -35.19 -7.83
N ASN A 834 -1.16 -34.72 -8.05
CA ASN A 834 -0.29 -35.07 -9.19
C ASN A 834 -0.86 -34.69 -10.59
N ALA A 835 -1.82 -33.77 -10.65
CA ALA A 835 -2.51 -33.34 -11.86
C ALA A 835 -2.03 -31.96 -12.39
N SER A 836 -0.79 -31.56 -12.08
CA SER A 836 -0.22 -30.23 -12.42
C SER A 836 -0.22 -29.84 -13.90
N GLY A 837 -0.44 -30.79 -14.81
CA GLY A 837 -0.52 -30.57 -16.26
C GLY A 837 -1.94 -30.57 -16.84
N ALA A 838 -2.98 -30.67 -16.00
CA ALA A 838 -4.37 -30.63 -16.48
C ALA A 838 -4.77 -29.20 -16.89
N ALA A 839 -5.41 -29.06 -18.05
CA ALA A 839 -6.01 -27.79 -18.46
C ALA A 839 -7.18 -27.42 -17.54
N TYR A 840 -7.35 -26.13 -17.26
CA TYR A 840 -8.46 -25.59 -16.47
C TYR A 840 -8.98 -24.29 -17.10
N ARG A 841 -10.23 -23.95 -16.79
CA ARG A 841 -10.93 -22.72 -17.18
C ARG A 841 -11.60 -22.16 -15.92
N LEU A 842 -11.49 -20.85 -15.71
CA LEU A 842 -12.11 -20.12 -14.60
C LEU A 842 -12.88 -18.93 -15.16
N GLU A 843 -14.19 -18.89 -14.90
CA GLU A 843 -15.06 -17.77 -15.26
C GLU A 843 -15.93 -17.39 -14.06
N SER A 844 -16.37 -16.14 -13.98
CA SER A 844 -17.26 -15.67 -12.91
C SER A 844 -18.65 -15.40 -13.46
N THR A 845 -19.68 -15.92 -12.80
CA THR A 845 -21.08 -15.73 -13.18
C THR A 845 -21.68 -14.43 -12.65
N ASP A 846 -20.94 -13.67 -11.83
CA ASP A 846 -21.37 -12.38 -11.30
C ASP A 846 -21.36 -11.24 -12.36
N PRO A 847 -22.31 -10.29 -12.31
CA PRO A 847 -22.42 -9.21 -13.29
C PRO A 847 -21.18 -8.31 -13.37
N GLY A 848 -20.68 -8.11 -14.58
CA GLY A 848 -19.51 -7.25 -14.85
C GLY A 848 -18.16 -7.97 -14.74
N TYR A 849 -18.14 -9.30 -14.71
CA TYR A 849 -16.93 -10.05 -15.04
C TYR A 849 -16.44 -9.72 -16.46
N VAL A 850 -15.11 -9.64 -16.59
CA VAL A 850 -14.37 -9.53 -17.85
C VAL A 850 -13.11 -10.39 -17.64
N ASP A 851 -12.69 -11.11 -18.67
CA ASP A 851 -11.50 -11.95 -18.58
C ASP A 851 -10.25 -11.13 -18.19
N GLY A 852 -9.43 -11.66 -17.28
CA GLY A 852 -8.33 -10.94 -16.65
C GLY A 852 -8.72 -9.80 -15.68
N SER A 853 -9.99 -9.67 -15.29
CA SER A 853 -10.42 -8.71 -14.27
C SER A 853 -9.72 -8.92 -12.92
N ARG A 854 -9.37 -7.80 -12.27
CA ARG A 854 -8.75 -7.77 -10.93
C ARG A 854 -9.76 -7.56 -9.80
N ARG A 855 -11.06 -7.54 -10.11
CA ARG A 855 -12.12 -7.44 -9.10
C ARG A 855 -12.35 -8.82 -8.46
N SER A 856 -12.68 -8.83 -7.18
CA SER A 856 -13.15 -10.05 -6.49
C SER A 856 -14.61 -10.34 -6.85
N PHE A 857 -14.93 -11.61 -7.07
CA PHE A 857 -16.27 -12.10 -7.39
C PHE A 857 -16.65 -13.26 -6.44
N LYS A 858 -17.93 -13.37 -6.09
CA LYS A 858 -18.47 -14.38 -5.15
C LYS A 858 -18.69 -15.71 -5.86
N ASN A 859 -19.22 -15.70 -7.08
CA ASN A 859 -19.60 -16.91 -7.81
C ASN A 859 -18.66 -17.18 -8.98
N TRP A 860 -18.00 -18.34 -8.93
CA TRP A 860 -17.09 -18.82 -9.97
C TRP A 860 -17.55 -20.16 -10.55
N GLU A 861 -17.24 -20.38 -11.81
CA GLU A 861 -17.38 -21.65 -12.51
C GLU A 861 -15.99 -22.13 -12.92
N ALA A 862 -15.64 -23.34 -12.46
CA ALA A 862 -14.31 -23.93 -12.61
C ALA A 862 -14.40 -25.24 -13.38
N THR A 863 -13.95 -25.23 -14.63
CA THR A 863 -13.83 -26.44 -15.46
C THR A 863 -12.39 -26.94 -15.43
N VAL A 864 -12.21 -28.25 -15.23
CA VAL A 864 -10.91 -28.92 -15.22
C VAL A 864 -10.96 -30.12 -16.15
N ALA A 865 -9.93 -30.29 -16.98
CA ALA A 865 -9.76 -31.43 -17.89
C ALA A 865 -9.34 -32.71 -17.15
N LEU A 866 -10.15 -33.13 -16.17
CA LEU A 866 -10.00 -34.35 -15.38
C LEU A 866 -11.34 -35.10 -15.29
N PRO A 867 -11.33 -36.45 -15.30
CA PRO A 867 -12.52 -37.26 -15.04
C PRO A 867 -13.10 -37.01 -13.64
N LEU A 868 -14.41 -37.19 -13.50
CA LEU A 868 -15.20 -36.83 -12.30
C LEU A 868 -14.58 -37.30 -10.98
N GLU A 869 -14.13 -38.56 -10.88
CA GLU A 869 -13.52 -39.11 -9.64
C GLU A 869 -12.21 -38.41 -9.25
N GLN A 870 -11.41 -37.96 -10.23
CA GLN A 870 -10.14 -37.28 -9.98
C GLN A 870 -10.37 -35.78 -9.72
N ALA A 871 -11.26 -35.15 -10.50
CA ALA A 871 -11.67 -33.77 -10.29
C ALA A 871 -12.33 -33.58 -8.92
N GLN A 872 -13.19 -34.51 -8.48
CA GLN A 872 -13.78 -34.48 -7.15
C GLN A 872 -12.71 -34.51 -6.05
N GLY A 873 -11.69 -35.37 -6.14
CA GLY A 873 -10.59 -35.37 -5.18
C GLY A 873 -9.84 -34.03 -5.10
N VAL A 874 -9.63 -33.37 -6.25
CA VAL A 874 -9.04 -32.02 -6.34
C VAL A 874 -9.93 -30.95 -5.71
N PHE A 875 -11.24 -30.95 -6.00
CA PHE A 875 -12.18 -29.96 -5.48
C PHE A 875 -12.52 -30.17 -4.00
N ASP A 876 -12.70 -31.41 -3.53
CA ASP A 876 -12.88 -31.76 -2.12
C ASP A 876 -11.63 -31.35 -1.31
N SER A 877 -10.43 -31.53 -1.89
CA SER A 877 -9.16 -31.11 -1.26
C SER A 877 -8.96 -29.60 -1.28
N LEU A 878 -9.39 -28.91 -2.32
CA LEU A 878 -9.41 -27.45 -2.40
C LEU A 878 -10.33 -26.87 -1.33
N GLN A 879 -11.56 -27.39 -1.27
CA GLN A 879 -12.57 -27.01 -0.27
C GLN A 879 -12.08 -27.30 1.15
N THR A 880 -11.51 -28.47 1.41
CA THR A 880 -10.97 -28.83 2.74
C THR A 880 -9.80 -27.94 3.13
N LYS A 881 -8.86 -27.63 2.21
CA LYS A 881 -7.69 -26.79 2.48
C LYS A 881 -8.08 -25.34 2.79
N ILE A 882 -9.10 -24.79 2.12
CA ILE A 882 -9.58 -23.43 2.36
C ILE A 882 -10.46 -23.37 3.62
N ASN A 883 -11.43 -24.28 3.75
CA ASN A 883 -12.40 -24.28 4.86
C ASN A 883 -11.78 -24.63 6.23
N SER A 884 -10.53 -25.12 6.28
CA SER A 884 -9.81 -25.46 7.52
C SER A 884 -8.79 -24.41 7.97
N GLN A 885 -8.52 -23.35 7.18
CA GLN A 885 -7.60 -22.28 7.60
C GLN A 885 -8.36 -21.17 8.36
N PRO A 886 -8.02 -20.88 9.63
CA PRO A 886 -8.63 -19.80 10.40
C PRO A 886 -8.20 -18.43 9.88
N MET A 887 -9.14 -17.48 9.88
CA MET A 887 -8.90 -16.11 9.45
C MET A 887 -8.33 -15.24 10.59
N PHE A 888 -7.08 -14.81 10.45
CA PHE A 888 -6.45 -13.78 11.28
C PHE A 888 -6.33 -12.45 10.48
N PRO A 889 -7.32 -11.53 10.52
CA PRO A 889 -7.37 -10.36 9.63
C PRO A 889 -6.36 -9.24 9.96
N LEU A 890 -5.71 -9.29 11.12
CA LEU A 890 -4.52 -8.48 11.42
C LEU A 890 -3.51 -9.34 12.20
N ALA A 891 -2.25 -9.16 11.86
CA ALA A 891 -1.11 -9.78 12.51
C ALA A 891 -0.04 -8.71 12.69
N SER A 892 0.40 -8.48 13.93
CA SER A 892 1.42 -7.48 14.25
C SER A 892 2.52 -8.07 15.13
N LYS A 893 3.77 -7.72 14.81
CA LYS A 893 4.98 -7.94 15.60
C LYS A 893 5.67 -6.62 15.83
N ILE A 894 6.05 -6.31 17.06
CA ILE A 894 6.90 -5.18 17.42
C ILE A 894 8.01 -5.69 18.34
N GLY A 895 9.21 -5.83 17.79
CA GLY A 895 10.38 -6.25 18.57
C GLY A 895 10.74 -5.21 19.63
N SER A 896 11.17 -5.70 20.79
CA SER A 896 11.57 -4.91 21.97
C SER A 896 12.52 -3.73 21.69
N LYS A 897 13.41 -3.84 20.69
CA LYS A 897 14.29 -2.74 20.24
C LYS A 897 13.54 -1.59 19.55
N VAL A 898 12.45 -1.87 18.84
CA VAL A 898 11.56 -0.87 18.21
C VAL A 898 10.71 -0.20 19.28
N ALA A 899 10.06 -0.98 20.14
CA ALA A 899 9.22 -0.47 21.22
C ALA A 899 9.99 0.41 22.23
N GLY A 900 11.17 -0.04 22.68
CA GLY A 900 12.08 0.73 23.53
C GLY A 900 12.71 1.97 22.87
N ARG A 901 12.47 2.17 21.57
CA ARG A 901 12.76 3.40 20.85
C ARG A 901 11.52 4.28 20.72
N LEU A 902 10.37 3.74 20.30
CA LEU A 902 9.10 4.44 20.24
C LEU A 902 8.75 5.12 21.58
N GLY A 903 8.93 4.42 22.72
CA GLY A 903 8.76 5.01 24.05
C GLY A 903 9.71 6.18 24.35
N ARG A 904 10.97 6.10 23.91
CA ARG A 904 11.97 7.15 24.10
C ARG A 904 11.66 8.38 23.25
N ASP A 905 11.30 8.15 21.99
CA ASP A 905 11.00 9.19 21.01
C ASP A 905 9.66 9.87 21.37
N ALA A 906 8.67 9.13 21.90
CA ALA A 906 7.44 9.69 22.48
C ALA A 906 7.71 10.56 23.72
N ILE A 907 8.53 10.10 24.67
CA ILE A 907 8.93 10.91 25.85
C ILE A 907 9.67 12.18 25.40
N ALA A 908 10.58 12.07 24.42
CA ALA A 908 11.26 13.22 23.84
C ALA A 908 10.28 14.21 23.19
N ALA A 909 9.30 13.73 22.42
CA ALA A 909 8.27 14.56 21.81
C ALA A 909 7.41 15.30 22.85
N ILE A 910 7.03 14.65 23.95
CA ILE A 910 6.32 15.27 25.08
C ILE A 910 7.18 16.38 25.69
N VAL A 911 8.44 16.08 26.08
CA VAL A 911 9.33 17.05 26.72
C VAL A 911 9.63 18.25 25.81
N ILE A 912 9.91 18.02 24.52
CA ILE A 912 10.17 19.09 23.55
C ILE A 912 8.92 19.96 23.35
N SER A 913 7.73 19.36 23.28
CA SER A 913 6.47 20.10 23.17
C SER A 913 6.20 20.98 24.39
N LEU A 914 6.37 20.43 25.62
CA LEU A 914 6.19 21.18 26.86
C LEU A 914 7.20 22.32 27.01
N VAL A 915 8.47 22.10 26.66
CA VAL A 915 9.51 23.15 26.65
C VAL A 915 9.19 24.23 25.60
N GLY A 916 8.70 23.85 24.42
CA GLY A 916 8.24 24.78 23.38
C GLY A 916 7.06 25.64 23.84
N ILE A 917 6.06 25.03 24.50
CA ILE A 917 4.91 25.73 25.08
C ILE A 917 5.37 26.70 26.18
N ILE A 918 6.24 26.28 27.12
CA ILE A 918 6.78 27.16 28.18
C ILE A 918 7.55 28.33 27.56
N GLY A 919 8.41 28.06 26.56
CA GLY A 919 9.18 29.09 25.87
C GLY A 919 8.29 30.12 25.16
N TYR A 920 7.25 29.66 24.46
CA TYR A 920 6.28 30.53 23.81
C TYR A 920 5.48 31.37 24.82
N VAL A 921 4.91 30.76 25.86
CA VAL A 921 4.12 31.48 26.88
C VAL A 921 4.99 32.45 27.68
N TRP A 922 6.24 32.08 28.01
CA TRP A 922 7.21 32.97 28.64
C TRP A 922 7.48 34.21 27.77
N PHE A 923 7.79 34.03 26.48
CA PHE A 923 7.98 35.13 25.54
C PHE A 923 6.71 35.99 25.39
N ARG A 924 5.54 35.35 25.30
CA ARG A 924 4.27 36.00 24.99
C ARG A 924 3.70 36.85 26.14
N PHE A 925 3.96 36.45 27.39
CA PHE A 925 3.47 37.10 28.61
C PHE A 925 4.57 37.69 29.50
N ASN A 926 5.83 37.66 29.05
CA ASN A 926 7.01 38.19 29.74
C ASN A 926 7.21 37.64 31.18
N GLY A 927 6.86 36.37 31.40
CA GLY A 927 7.01 35.72 32.70
C GLY A 927 6.90 34.20 32.65
N VAL A 928 7.96 33.50 33.06
CA VAL A 928 8.04 32.01 33.03
C VAL A 928 6.94 31.35 33.84
N ILE A 929 6.52 31.97 34.95
CA ILE A 929 5.51 31.46 35.89
C ILE A 929 4.19 31.12 35.18
N TYR A 930 3.78 31.91 34.18
CA TYR A 930 2.55 31.65 33.42
C TYR A 930 2.65 30.39 32.55
N GLY A 931 3.81 30.15 31.91
CA GLY A 931 4.05 28.93 31.13
C GLY A 931 4.15 27.69 32.02
N LEU A 932 4.82 27.82 33.17
CA LEU A 932 4.96 26.73 34.14
C LEU A 932 3.60 26.36 34.78
N ALA A 933 2.76 27.35 35.10
CA ALA A 933 1.41 27.12 35.59
C ALA A 933 0.51 26.44 34.53
N ALA A 934 0.61 26.84 33.25
CA ALA A 934 -0.12 26.20 32.16
C ALA A 934 0.31 24.74 31.96
N VAL A 935 1.61 24.44 32.03
CA VAL A 935 2.10 23.05 31.95
C VAL A 935 1.72 22.22 33.18
N LEU A 936 1.68 22.80 34.38
CA LEU A 936 1.17 22.09 35.57
C LEU A 936 -0.32 21.70 35.42
N ALA A 937 -1.13 22.55 34.78
CA ALA A 937 -2.53 22.20 34.47
C ALA A 937 -2.62 21.07 33.43
N LEU A 938 -1.83 21.12 32.35
CA LEU A 938 -1.77 20.03 31.37
C LEU A 938 -1.31 18.70 31.99
N VAL A 939 -0.34 18.73 32.91
CA VAL A 939 0.13 17.52 33.63
C VAL A 939 -0.95 17.00 34.59
N HIS A 940 -1.70 17.87 35.27
CA HIS A 940 -2.88 17.48 36.06
C HIS A 940 -3.92 16.76 35.20
N ASP A 941 -4.27 17.32 34.04
CA ASP A 941 -5.28 16.75 33.15
C ASP A 941 -4.83 15.40 32.60
N VAL A 942 -3.58 15.30 32.13
CA VAL A 942 -3.00 14.04 31.62
C VAL A 942 -2.97 12.94 32.68
N ILE A 943 -2.59 13.24 33.92
CA ILE A 943 -2.59 12.28 35.03
C ILE A 943 -4.01 11.74 35.31
N ILE A 944 -5.03 12.59 35.25
CA ILE A 944 -6.44 12.21 35.49
C ILE A 944 -7.04 11.46 34.29
N THR A 945 -6.49 11.60 33.08
CA THR A 945 -6.93 10.81 31.91
C THR A 945 -6.24 9.45 31.75
N LEU A 946 -5.12 9.21 32.42
CA LEU A 946 -4.33 7.98 32.27
C LEU A 946 -4.56 6.93 33.37
N GLY A 947 -5.07 7.32 34.55
CA GLY A 947 -5.26 6.45 35.71
C GLY A 947 -6.57 6.66 36.43
#